data_AF-A0A8J4LX98-F1
#
_entry.id   AF-A0A8J4LX98-F1
#
_cell.length_a   1.000
_cell.length_b   1.000
_cell.length_c   1.000
_cell.angle_alpha   90.00
_cell.angle_beta   90.00
_cell.angle_gamma   90.00
#
_symmetry.space_group_name_H-M   'P 1'
#
loop_
_entity.id
_entity.type
_entity.pdbx_description
1 polymer ?
#
loop_
_entity_poly.entity_id
_entity_poly.type
_entity_poly.pdbx_seq_one_letter_code
_entity_poly.pdbx_strand_id
1 'polypeptide(L)'
;MLVFEKVCRRSSSLRIVGRGRVRRKPLPSIMTSASKIPSGLPATNGLSMELWQSVQREVYMSLHDPFVQALAQGTLDRRAFQHYVAQDAYFLKYFARAYGIALSKALALDDDTFNVLGRLLRGVHEELQLHGAYAARWGVRLPHTHTRTHVNADTPQHGVAVAVAAPAAAASGVAVGSSNGGAACGDRDNSSDDRNDGVIFTGPSAATKAYTDFLMEVAEDGGQDGGVAEILAAMLPCSRLYGFLGCALAAAHGAGLGAGETPSHEYWEWVRTYSSSEYLAIPALKEAIFDRLSVHADKARLQSLYRRAMQLEAEFFAAQPFSPPPRRIAALVVDFDETCTQRDTIGGLMRLAEAAAAAGRPTAGDSQWALSTPARLAASYVAQQEQLLREVLPEGKPDAETYDAAGLAAFLERLSDFDEHMNAVVEESGILRGSTEGEVAAAGSAVPLRPHCRETLRAALDRGIPIEVVSVHWSDVYVRAALGEGLMASTRQQGEGEGGARQAAPPAPSTSPAGITLRCNALEIGPDGFSSGTLHKRVQSARDKRRELEALGEERRAARGSAAATAANGALTVYIGDSTSDLGALLAADVGVVVGANRLLRRVAARYGVRLRPLAAAPLAAPTEPPPPDGRGVLYEAAGWEEIRAHLFGVEGPDSHEHEKTSAAAAAAAAAAAVHEPVAVASTATGVERGTSEAREDGVVMAASAAPPSPSSAAACGLPRVLSIAGSDSGGGAGIQADVKTLMARGVFAMTALTALTAQNTHGVSAVHAVPPEFLMQQIDAVLSDLGADAIKTGMLPNAEAVHVVADRIRHYRSGAAAAAPPSSTSPHGFLPLVVDPVLVSTSGHSLAEGGVAAALLRDLLPLATVATPNIPEAEALLACGPITSIGDMRRAARELQVKTRCGAVLIKGGHMKPTGTADDPADVVDILYDGEQLHELRGAWIHTGNTHGTGCTLASAIAAELAKGLPLRAAVSAARSALQTALRASVPLSLGSGVQRPFHHRHMMAATVSEPTGAAVAEGGKRGTLARVDPATLRRQLRLYGVTDPYCNKKCNRTLLEAVTLAVRGGATIIQLREKDIDGGDFVREAAAALQVCHQHGVPLIINDRVDVALAVGADGVHVGQSDLPAGLVRAMIGPARILGVSVKTPQQARDAVAAGADYLGAGAVLPTGTKDTDVIGLEGLAAVCEAAAPLPVVSIGGISAANAADTIRAGCAGIAVVSAIFAAEDVEAAARALLRVVDEALEAENPAQQQT
;
A
#
# COMPACT_ATOMS: atom_id res chain seq x y z
N MET A 1 4.76 -17.68 -12.50
CA MET A 1 5.12 -19.00 -11.93
C MET A 1 5.88 -19.94 -12.89
N LEU A 2 5.92 -19.71 -14.21
CA LEU A 2 6.46 -20.68 -15.20
C LEU A 2 7.99 -20.72 -15.41
N VAL A 3 8.80 -20.04 -14.59
CA VAL A 3 10.28 -20.03 -14.72
C VAL A 3 10.94 -21.15 -13.90
N PHE A 4 10.23 -21.79 -12.97
CA PHE A 4 10.82 -22.75 -12.04
C PHE A 4 10.95 -24.19 -12.58
N GLU A 5 10.32 -24.53 -13.72
CA GLU A 5 10.20 -25.92 -14.18
C GLU A 5 11.35 -26.39 -15.10
N LYS A 6 11.98 -25.48 -15.87
CA LYS A 6 13.00 -25.85 -16.87
C LYS A 6 14.38 -26.18 -16.31
N VAL A 7 14.70 -25.78 -15.07
CA VAL A 7 16.04 -25.97 -14.48
C VAL A 7 16.27 -27.39 -13.91
N CYS A 8 15.21 -28.13 -13.57
CA CYS A 8 15.32 -29.39 -12.80
C CYS A 8 15.63 -30.65 -13.63
N ARG A 9 15.80 -30.59 -14.96
CA ARG A 9 15.95 -31.79 -15.83
C ARG A 9 17.38 -32.25 -16.15
N ARG A 10 18.42 -31.72 -15.49
CA ARG A 10 19.81 -32.21 -15.67
C ARG A 10 20.57 -32.38 -14.35
N SER A 11 20.45 -33.58 -13.74
CA SER A 11 21.56 -34.29 -13.06
C SER A 11 21.08 -35.62 -12.44
N SER A 12 20.78 -36.61 -13.28
CA SER A 12 20.53 -37.99 -12.86
C SER A 12 21.66 -38.91 -13.31
N SER A 13 22.70 -39.06 -12.49
CA SER A 13 23.70 -40.15 -12.60
C SER A 13 24.63 -40.25 -11.37
N LEU A 14 24.93 -41.51 -10.99
CA LEU A 14 26.07 -42.01 -10.18
C LEU A 14 25.91 -42.30 -8.67
N ARG A 15 25.33 -43.49 -8.41
CA ARG A 15 25.83 -44.63 -7.60
C ARG A 15 26.47 -44.44 -6.19
N ILE A 16 25.94 -45.27 -5.30
CA ILE A 16 26.28 -45.51 -3.88
C ILE A 16 27.57 -46.33 -3.66
N VAL A 17 28.43 -45.89 -2.73
CA VAL A 17 29.20 -46.66 -1.70
C VAL A 17 29.56 -45.68 -0.56
N GLY A 18 29.61 -45.98 0.75
CA GLY A 18 29.13 -47.14 1.52
C GLY A 18 29.65 -47.18 2.99
N ARG A 19 28.77 -47.51 3.95
CA ARG A 19 29.03 -47.90 5.37
C ARG A 19 29.78 -46.96 6.35
N GLY A 20 29.00 -46.28 7.21
CA GLY A 20 28.85 -46.73 8.61
C GLY A 20 29.56 -45.99 9.77
N ARG A 21 28.84 -45.07 10.44
CA ARG A 21 28.67 -44.99 11.92
C ARG A 21 27.66 -43.89 12.29
N VAL A 22 26.83 -44.13 13.30
CA VAL A 22 25.71 -43.24 13.69
C VAL A 22 26.21 -42.07 14.54
N ARG A 23 25.92 -40.84 14.12
CA ARG A 23 25.93 -39.62 14.94
C ARG A 23 24.57 -38.94 14.79
N ARG A 24 23.93 -38.58 15.91
CA ARG A 24 22.69 -37.76 15.89
C ARG A 24 23.02 -36.40 15.27
N LYS A 25 22.27 -36.00 14.23
CA LYS A 25 22.38 -34.68 13.61
C LYS A 25 21.34 -33.74 14.23
N PRO A 26 21.66 -32.45 14.50
CA PRO A 26 20.63 -31.46 14.77
C PRO A 26 19.78 -31.20 13.51
N LEU A 27 18.49 -30.92 13.71
CA LEU A 27 17.48 -30.81 12.64
C LEU A 27 17.59 -29.48 11.85
N PRO A 28 17.19 -29.44 10.56
CA PRO A 28 17.27 -28.24 9.71
C PRO A 28 16.31 -27.12 10.12
N SER A 29 16.62 -25.89 9.68
CA SER A 29 15.87 -24.68 10.04
C SER A 29 14.60 -24.48 9.23
N ILE A 30 13.49 -24.35 9.95
CA ILE A 30 12.10 -24.13 9.53
C ILE A 30 11.88 -22.96 8.54
N MET A 31 12.66 -21.88 8.63
CA MET A 31 12.39 -20.64 7.89
C MET A 31 13.05 -20.52 6.51
N THR A 32 13.96 -21.41 6.10
CA THR A 32 14.56 -21.33 4.75
C THR A 32 13.55 -21.61 3.62
N SER A 33 12.31 -22.00 3.95
CA SER A 33 11.19 -22.11 3.01
C SER A 33 10.12 -21.03 3.14
N ALA A 34 10.10 -20.19 4.19
CA ALA A 34 8.99 -19.26 4.44
C ALA A 34 8.92 -18.05 3.47
N SER A 35 9.95 -17.81 2.66
CA SER A 35 9.90 -16.93 1.49
C SER A 35 9.20 -17.57 0.28
N LYS A 36 8.77 -18.83 0.40
CA LYS A 36 7.90 -19.55 -0.53
C LYS A 36 6.70 -20.12 0.22
N ILE A 37 5.54 -19.49 0.02
CA ILE A 37 4.25 -20.10 0.32
C ILE A 37 4.26 -21.53 -0.26
N PRO A 38 3.92 -22.59 0.52
CA PRO A 38 3.87 -23.95 -0.01
C PRO A 38 2.94 -24.02 -1.22
N SER A 39 3.51 -24.39 -2.38
CA SER A 39 2.80 -24.42 -3.67
C SER A 39 1.89 -25.66 -3.80
N GLY A 40 1.05 -25.89 -2.79
CA GLY A 40 0.06 -26.96 -2.72
C GLY A 40 -1.38 -26.48 -2.98
N LEU A 41 -1.63 -25.18 -2.91
CA LEU A 41 -2.87 -24.56 -3.39
C LEU A 41 -2.66 -24.04 -4.82
N PRO A 42 -3.54 -24.36 -5.79
CA PRO A 42 -3.36 -23.90 -7.16
C PRO A 42 -3.51 -22.38 -7.27
N ALA A 43 -2.65 -21.77 -8.08
CA ALA A 43 -2.75 -20.35 -8.37
C ALA A 43 -3.90 -20.08 -9.36
N THR A 44 -5.11 -19.83 -8.84
CA THR A 44 -6.20 -19.29 -9.65
C THR A 44 -6.05 -17.78 -9.80
N ASN A 45 -6.06 -17.29 -11.05
CA ASN A 45 -6.11 -15.85 -11.34
C ASN A 45 -7.58 -15.37 -11.28
N GLY A 46 -8.21 -15.50 -10.11
CA GLY A 46 -9.64 -15.28 -9.93
C GLY A 46 -9.99 -14.51 -8.65
N LEU A 47 -11.29 -14.24 -8.46
CA LEU A 47 -11.80 -13.46 -7.34
C LEU A 47 -11.44 -14.08 -5.99
N SER A 48 -11.41 -15.41 -5.88
CA SER A 48 -11.02 -16.14 -4.66
C SER A 48 -9.66 -15.70 -4.12
N MET A 49 -8.69 -15.45 -5.01
CA MET A 49 -7.34 -15.01 -4.65
C MET A 49 -7.33 -13.53 -4.22
N GLU A 50 -8.09 -12.66 -4.88
CA GLU A 50 -8.26 -11.26 -4.46
C GLU A 50 -8.93 -11.17 -3.08
N LEU A 51 -9.95 -12.00 -2.83
CA LEU A 51 -10.67 -12.03 -1.56
C LEU A 51 -9.77 -12.55 -0.42
N TRP A 52 -8.99 -13.61 -0.67
CA TRP A 52 -7.97 -14.09 0.27
C TRP A 52 -6.92 -13.02 0.58
N GLN A 53 -6.44 -12.28 -0.42
CA GLN A 53 -5.52 -11.15 -0.23
C GLN A 53 -6.15 -10.03 0.60
N SER A 54 -7.47 -9.82 0.51
CA SER A 54 -8.17 -8.79 1.27
C SER A 54 -8.38 -9.09 2.76
N VAL A 55 -8.07 -10.31 3.22
CA VAL A 55 -8.21 -10.76 4.62
C VAL A 55 -6.91 -11.31 5.22
N GLN A 56 -5.75 -10.90 4.67
CA GLN A 56 -4.45 -11.41 5.16
C GLN A 56 -4.21 -11.10 6.64
N ARG A 57 -4.78 -10.02 7.19
CA ARG A 57 -4.65 -9.70 8.62
C ARG A 57 -5.23 -10.81 9.49
N GLU A 58 -6.46 -11.20 9.24
CA GLU A 58 -7.18 -12.26 9.95
C GLU A 58 -6.46 -13.62 9.79
N VAL A 59 -5.97 -13.91 8.58
CA VAL A 59 -5.20 -15.12 8.27
C VAL A 59 -3.89 -15.19 9.06
N TYR A 60 -3.12 -14.10 9.11
CA TYR A 60 -1.88 -14.06 9.90
C TYR A 60 -2.15 -14.09 11.40
N MET A 61 -3.14 -13.34 11.91
CA MET A 61 -3.50 -13.36 13.33
C MET A 61 -3.91 -14.75 13.80
N SER A 62 -4.58 -15.54 12.95
CA SER A 62 -4.94 -16.94 13.23
C SER A 62 -3.74 -17.87 13.45
N LEU A 63 -2.53 -17.55 12.94
CA LEU A 63 -1.31 -18.30 13.28
C LEU A 63 -0.84 -18.01 14.71
N HIS A 64 -1.08 -16.81 15.22
CA HIS A 64 -0.66 -16.38 16.56
C HIS A 64 -1.72 -16.66 17.62
N ASP A 65 -2.86 -17.24 17.23
CA ASP A 65 -3.92 -17.66 18.14
C ASP A 65 -3.36 -18.61 19.22
N PRO A 66 -3.68 -18.40 20.51
CA PRO A 66 -3.13 -19.21 21.60
C PRO A 66 -3.44 -20.71 21.52
N PHE A 67 -4.63 -21.10 21.04
CA PHE A 67 -5.01 -22.50 20.83
C PHE A 67 -4.20 -23.10 19.67
N VAL A 68 -4.07 -22.39 18.55
CA VAL A 68 -3.29 -22.85 17.38
C VAL A 68 -1.81 -23.02 17.73
N GLN A 69 -1.23 -22.09 18.49
CA GLN A 69 0.15 -22.17 18.98
C GLN A 69 0.37 -23.36 19.91
N ALA A 70 -0.55 -23.62 20.85
CA ALA A 70 -0.43 -24.75 21.76
C ALA A 70 -0.66 -26.10 21.07
N LEU A 71 -1.53 -26.15 20.05
CA LEU A 71 -1.73 -27.32 19.18
C LEU A 71 -0.41 -27.65 18.46
N ALA A 72 0.24 -26.64 17.90
CA ALA A 72 1.53 -26.78 17.20
C ALA A 72 2.67 -27.25 18.12
N GLN A 73 2.71 -26.75 19.35
CA GLN A 73 3.77 -27.04 20.32
C GLN A 73 3.55 -28.36 21.10
N GLY A 74 2.38 -29.01 20.94
CA GLY A 74 2.01 -30.17 21.73
C GLY A 74 1.65 -29.87 23.18
N THR A 75 1.43 -28.58 23.53
CA THR A 75 1.18 -28.09 24.89
C THR A 75 -0.30 -27.80 25.17
N LEU A 76 -1.18 -27.97 24.17
CA LEU A 76 -2.62 -27.79 24.29
C LEU A 76 -3.23 -28.74 25.32
N ASP A 77 -4.14 -28.23 26.16
CA ASP A 77 -4.90 -29.06 27.09
C ASP A 77 -5.84 -30.02 26.34
N ARG A 78 -5.91 -31.27 26.82
CA ARG A 78 -6.66 -32.33 26.13
C ARG A 78 -8.17 -32.05 26.10
N ARG A 79 -8.73 -31.38 27.11
CA ARG A 79 -10.15 -30.97 27.12
C ARG A 79 -10.42 -29.82 26.17
N ALA A 80 -9.44 -28.94 25.95
CA ALA A 80 -9.52 -27.91 24.92
C ALA A 80 -9.62 -28.53 23.52
N PHE A 81 -8.76 -29.51 23.21
CA PHE A 81 -8.82 -30.22 21.93
C PHE A 81 -10.11 -31.06 21.79
N GLN A 82 -10.58 -31.71 22.86
CA GLN A 82 -11.87 -32.40 22.89
C GLN A 82 -13.05 -31.46 22.63
N HIS A 83 -13.01 -30.23 23.18
CA HIS A 83 -14.03 -29.22 22.92
C HIS A 83 -14.02 -28.82 21.44
N TYR A 84 -12.85 -28.49 20.89
CA TYR A 84 -12.67 -28.17 19.47
C TYR A 84 -13.24 -29.25 18.55
N VAL A 85 -12.87 -30.53 18.75
CA VAL A 85 -13.38 -31.66 17.96
C VAL A 85 -14.91 -31.78 18.04
N ALA A 86 -15.51 -31.46 19.19
CA ALA A 86 -16.96 -31.51 19.37
C ALA A 86 -17.68 -30.34 18.67
N GLN A 87 -17.07 -29.15 18.64
CA GLN A 87 -17.58 -27.99 17.91
C GLN A 87 -17.45 -28.18 16.39
N ASP A 88 -16.30 -28.66 15.93
CA ASP A 88 -16.01 -28.94 14.52
C ASP A 88 -16.93 -30.05 13.96
N ALA A 89 -17.19 -31.12 14.72
CA ALA A 89 -18.18 -32.14 14.36
C ALA A 89 -19.64 -31.63 14.33
N TYR A 90 -19.95 -30.52 15.01
CA TYR A 90 -21.24 -29.83 14.85
C TYR A 90 -21.24 -28.99 13.57
N PHE A 91 -20.18 -28.22 13.35
CA PHE A 91 -19.95 -27.35 12.20
C PHE A 91 -20.04 -28.10 10.85
N LEU A 92 -19.38 -29.26 10.73
CA LEU A 92 -19.39 -30.10 9.51
C LEU A 92 -20.81 -30.55 9.10
N LYS A 93 -21.75 -30.71 10.05
CA LYS A 93 -23.15 -31.07 9.74
C LYS A 93 -23.88 -29.96 8.98
N TYR A 94 -23.53 -28.71 9.24
CA TYR A 94 -24.07 -27.55 8.54
C TYR A 94 -23.38 -27.33 7.21
N PHE A 95 -22.08 -27.63 7.09
CA PHE A 95 -21.40 -27.69 5.79
C PHE A 95 -22.04 -28.73 4.85
N ALA A 96 -22.40 -29.92 5.36
CA ALA A 96 -23.14 -30.91 4.57
C ALA A 96 -24.53 -30.42 4.10
N ARG A 97 -25.23 -29.64 4.94
CA ARG A 97 -26.52 -29.01 4.55
C ARG A 97 -26.34 -27.93 3.50
N ALA A 98 -25.38 -27.03 3.69
CA ALA A 98 -25.06 -25.97 2.74
C ALA A 98 -24.64 -26.54 1.37
N TYR A 99 -23.84 -27.62 1.34
CA TYR A 99 -23.55 -28.34 0.10
C TYR A 99 -24.79 -29.01 -0.51
N GLY A 100 -25.70 -29.56 0.29
CA GLY A 100 -26.97 -30.11 -0.21
C GLY A 100 -27.84 -29.05 -0.89
N ILE A 101 -27.90 -27.85 -0.33
CA ILE A 101 -28.62 -26.70 -0.91
C ILE A 101 -27.88 -26.17 -2.15
N ALA A 102 -26.55 -26.04 -2.10
CA ALA A 102 -25.77 -25.66 -3.28
C ALA A 102 -25.94 -26.66 -4.42
N LEU A 103 -26.00 -27.96 -4.13
CA LEU A 103 -26.23 -29.02 -5.12
C LEU A 103 -27.64 -28.94 -5.73
N SER A 104 -28.67 -28.62 -4.94
CA SER A 104 -30.02 -28.43 -5.47
C SER A 104 -30.14 -27.17 -6.34
N LYS A 105 -29.43 -26.09 -5.98
CA LYS A 105 -29.30 -24.87 -6.80
C LYS A 105 -28.49 -25.13 -8.09
N ALA A 106 -27.47 -25.99 -8.04
CA ALA A 106 -26.62 -26.32 -9.18
C ALA A 106 -27.30 -27.11 -10.31
N LEU A 107 -28.40 -27.82 -10.02
CA LEU A 107 -29.23 -28.48 -11.06
C LEU A 107 -29.76 -27.50 -12.13
N ALA A 108 -29.86 -26.21 -11.82
CA ALA A 108 -30.29 -25.16 -12.74
C ALA A 108 -29.13 -24.42 -13.42
N LEU A 109 -27.86 -24.79 -13.13
CA LEU A 109 -26.65 -24.13 -13.64
C LEU A 109 -25.96 -24.96 -14.71
N ASP A 110 -25.25 -26.02 -14.31
CA ASP A 110 -24.48 -26.89 -15.22
C ASP A 110 -24.08 -28.22 -14.56
N ASP A 111 -23.93 -29.26 -15.37
CA ASP A 111 -23.58 -30.61 -14.94
C ASP A 111 -22.21 -30.69 -14.24
N ASP A 112 -21.24 -29.85 -14.61
CA ASP A 112 -19.90 -29.86 -14.01
C ASP A 112 -19.94 -29.32 -12.57
N THR A 113 -20.66 -28.21 -12.33
CA THR A 113 -20.93 -27.69 -10.98
C THR A 113 -21.62 -28.76 -10.14
N PHE A 114 -22.67 -29.39 -10.66
CA PHE A 114 -23.40 -30.45 -9.98
C PHE A 114 -22.49 -31.64 -9.62
N ASN A 115 -21.68 -32.13 -10.57
CA ASN A 115 -20.77 -33.26 -10.36
C ASN A 115 -19.61 -32.96 -9.40
N VAL A 116 -19.11 -31.72 -9.34
CA VAL A 116 -18.07 -31.33 -8.36
C VAL A 116 -18.69 -31.15 -6.97
N LEU A 117 -19.83 -30.44 -6.84
CA LEU A 117 -20.53 -30.30 -5.56
C LEU A 117 -20.98 -31.65 -5.00
N GLY A 118 -21.44 -32.58 -5.85
CA GLY A 118 -21.79 -33.94 -5.44
C GLY A 118 -20.60 -34.75 -4.91
N ARG A 119 -19.39 -34.50 -5.42
CA ARG A 119 -18.15 -35.06 -4.88
C ARG A 119 -17.77 -34.42 -3.54
N LEU A 120 -17.87 -33.09 -3.42
CA LEU A 120 -17.59 -32.36 -2.18
C LEU A 120 -18.56 -32.77 -1.05
N LEU A 121 -19.86 -32.87 -1.35
CA LEU A 121 -20.88 -33.35 -0.41
C LEU A 121 -20.61 -34.79 0.06
N ARG A 122 -20.20 -35.68 -0.86
CA ARG A 122 -19.82 -37.06 -0.53
C ARG A 122 -18.60 -37.09 0.38
N GLY A 123 -17.57 -36.29 0.07
CA GLY A 123 -16.37 -36.15 0.91
C GLY A 123 -16.71 -35.74 2.33
N VAL A 124 -17.54 -34.70 2.52
CA VAL A 124 -18.00 -34.28 3.86
C VAL A 124 -18.85 -35.36 4.55
N HIS A 125 -19.64 -36.16 3.81
CA HIS A 125 -20.39 -37.26 4.42
C HIS A 125 -19.46 -38.39 4.89
N GLU A 126 -18.47 -38.77 4.07
CA GLU A 126 -17.45 -39.76 4.43
C GLU A 126 -16.61 -39.27 5.62
N GLU A 127 -16.21 -37.98 5.62
CA GLU A 127 -15.53 -37.29 6.71
C GLU A 127 -16.38 -37.26 7.99
N LEU A 128 -17.69 -37.00 7.93
CA LEU A 128 -18.59 -37.04 9.08
C LEU A 128 -18.70 -38.45 9.70
N GLN A 129 -18.66 -39.52 8.88
CA GLN A 129 -18.61 -40.90 9.40
C GLN A 129 -17.27 -41.21 10.08
N LEU A 130 -16.16 -40.73 9.49
CA LEU A 130 -14.81 -40.85 10.07
C LEU A 130 -14.66 -39.99 11.35
N HIS A 131 -15.26 -38.80 11.40
CA HIS A 131 -15.30 -37.94 12.59
C HIS A 131 -16.07 -38.59 13.74
N GLY A 132 -17.05 -39.46 13.48
CA GLY A 132 -17.65 -40.30 14.52
C GLY A 132 -16.64 -41.22 15.22
N ALA A 133 -15.75 -41.86 14.46
CA ALA A 133 -14.68 -42.69 14.99
C ALA A 133 -13.53 -41.86 15.63
N TYR A 134 -13.22 -40.69 15.05
CA TYR A 134 -12.23 -39.77 15.59
C TYR A 134 -12.68 -39.17 16.93
N ALA A 135 -13.92 -38.67 17.01
CA ALA A 135 -14.55 -38.20 18.26
C ALA A 135 -14.56 -39.29 19.33
N ALA A 136 -14.89 -40.55 18.96
CA ALA A 136 -14.82 -41.69 19.87
C ALA A 136 -13.39 -41.94 20.40
N ARG A 137 -12.36 -41.88 19.54
CA ARG A 137 -10.94 -41.96 19.95
C ARG A 137 -10.54 -40.85 20.92
N TRP A 138 -11.11 -39.66 20.78
CA TRP A 138 -10.90 -38.54 21.70
C TRP A 138 -11.84 -38.54 22.92
N GLY A 139 -12.72 -39.53 23.07
CA GLY A 139 -13.67 -39.61 24.20
C GLY A 139 -14.85 -38.65 24.12
N VAL A 140 -15.10 -38.02 22.96
CA VAL A 140 -16.20 -37.08 22.74
C VAL A 140 -17.47 -37.85 22.35
N ARG A 141 -18.54 -37.68 23.14
CA ARG A 141 -19.86 -38.27 22.83
C ARG A 141 -20.73 -37.30 22.03
N LEU A 142 -20.84 -37.55 20.73
CA LEU A 142 -21.72 -36.80 19.81
C LEU A 142 -23.19 -37.27 19.90
N PRO A 143 -24.19 -36.36 19.78
CA PRO A 143 -25.60 -36.73 19.79
C PRO A 143 -25.97 -37.65 18.62
N HIS A 144 -26.75 -38.71 18.89
CA HIS A 144 -27.19 -39.69 17.90
C HIS A 144 -28.13 -39.05 16.86
N THR A 145 -27.74 -39.07 15.59
CA THR A 145 -28.59 -38.64 14.46
C THR A 145 -29.47 -39.78 13.98
N HIS A 146 -30.71 -39.85 14.48
CA HIS A 146 -31.74 -40.73 13.91
C HIS A 146 -32.29 -40.15 12.60
N THR A 147 -31.83 -40.66 11.46
CA THR A 147 -32.53 -40.53 10.17
C THR A 147 -32.94 -41.90 9.65
N ARG A 148 -34.14 -42.34 10.08
CA ARG A 148 -34.87 -43.43 9.43
C ARG A 148 -35.53 -42.89 8.16
N THR A 149 -34.87 -43.03 7.01
CA THR A 149 -35.52 -42.91 5.71
C THR A 149 -35.83 -44.30 5.16
N HIS A 150 -37.12 -44.65 5.15
CA HIS A 150 -37.59 -45.84 4.43
C HIS A 150 -37.37 -45.64 2.93
N VAL A 151 -36.47 -46.42 2.34
CA VAL A 151 -36.38 -46.56 0.89
C VAL A 151 -37.30 -47.71 0.49
N ASN A 152 -38.41 -47.41 -0.18
CA ASN A 152 -39.18 -48.44 -0.87
C ASN A 152 -38.35 -48.96 -2.04
N ALA A 153 -38.15 -50.28 -2.08
CA ALA A 153 -37.40 -50.94 -3.12
C ALA A 153 -38.35 -51.44 -4.22
N ASP A 154 -38.41 -50.71 -5.34
CA ASP A 154 -39.02 -51.19 -6.59
C ASP A 154 -38.29 -50.61 -7.81
N THR A 155 -37.23 -51.33 -8.25
CA THR A 155 -36.67 -51.46 -9.63
C THR A 155 -36.37 -50.23 -10.54
N PRO A 156 -35.47 -50.38 -11.55
CA PRO A 156 -34.25 -51.19 -11.59
C PRO A 156 -33.00 -50.40 -12.06
N GLN A 157 -31.83 -50.96 -11.78
CA GLN A 157 -30.52 -50.45 -12.20
C GLN A 157 -30.31 -50.56 -13.72
N HIS A 158 -29.64 -49.57 -14.31
CA HIS A 158 -28.67 -49.78 -15.41
C HIS A 158 -27.40 -49.03 -15.00
N GLY A 159 -26.27 -49.73 -14.92
CA GLY A 159 -25.04 -49.20 -14.36
C GLY A 159 -23.84 -49.30 -15.30
N VAL A 160 -22.80 -48.55 -14.98
CA VAL A 160 -21.42 -48.88 -15.34
C VAL A 160 -20.59 -48.76 -14.07
N ALA A 161 -20.04 -49.88 -13.60
CA ALA A 161 -19.07 -49.89 -12.52
C ALA A 161 -17.68 -49.62 -13.09
N VAL A 162 -16.94 -48.69 -12.49
CA VAL A 162 -15.48 -48.60 -12.62
C VAL A 162 -14.87 -48.73 -11.24
N ALA A 163 -14.22 -49.87 -11.01
CA ALA A 163 -13.48 -50.13 -9.78
C ALA A 163 -12.03 -49.67 -9.94
N VAL A 164 -11.51 -48.95 -8.95
CA VAL A 164 -10.06 -48.79 -8.73
C VAL A 164 -9.79 -49.02 -7.24
N ALA A 165 -8.78 -49.82 -6.94
CA ALA A 165 -8.56 -50.38 -5.60
C ALA A 165 -7.78 -49.43 -4.66
N ALA A 166 -8.10 -49.51 -3.37
CA ALA A 166 -7.26 -48.97 -2.30
C ALA A 166 -6.29 -50.06 -1.78
N PRO A 167 -5.03 -49.73 -1.44
CA PRO A 167 -4.13 -50.67 -0.79
C PRO A 167 -4.39 -50.69 0.73
N ALA A 168 -4.83 -51.83 1.24
CA ALA A 168 -4.88 -52.09 2.67
C ALA A 168 -3.60 -52.81 3.14
N ALA A 169 -2.98 -52.31 4.20
CA ALA A 169 -2.05 -53.05 5.03
C ALA A 169 -2.06 -52.46 6.45
N ALA A 170 -1.99 -53.18 7.55
CA ALA A 170 -2.21 -54.59 7.88
C ALA A 170 -1.98 -54.67 9.40
N ALA A 171 -2.98 -55.11 10.18
CA ALA A 171 -2.78 -55.47 11.58
C ALA A 171 -3.40 -56.85 11.80
N SER A 172 -2.61 -57.79 12.29
CA SER A 172 -2.91 -59.22 12.24
C SER A 172 -3.74 -59.71 13.44
N GLY A 173 -4.95 -60.17 13.14
CA GLY A 173 -5.64 -61.34 13.70
C GLY A 173 -5.52 -61.72 15.19
N VAL A 174 -6.68 -61.73 15.86
CA VAL A 174 -7.12 -62.82 16.76
C VAL A 174 -8.57 -63.16 16.38
N ALA A 175 -8.93 -64.45 16.46
CA ALA A 175 -10.24 -64.97 16.06
C ALA A 175 -11.22 -65.15 17.25
N VAL A 176 -12.37 -65.79 16.99
CA VAL A 176 -13.58 -66.07 17.83
C VAL A 176 -14.72 -65.09 17.46
N GLY A 177 -15.97 -65.51 17.26
CA GLY A 177 -16.61 -66.83 17.29
C GLY A 177 -18.14 -66.65 17.43
N SER A 178 -18.94 -67.41 16.68
CA SER A 178 -20.40 -67.21 16.59
C SER A 178 -21.16 -67.61 17.87
N SER A 179 -22.17 -66.83 18.32
CA SER A 179 -23.56 -67.34 18.50
C SER A 179 -24.59 -66.33 19.07
N ASN A 180 -25.84 -66.55 18.64
CA ASN A 180 -27.17 -66.13 19.12
C ASN A 180 -27.36 -65.44 20.50
N GLY A 181 -28.11 -64.33 20.48
CA GLY A 181 -29.50 -64.28 20.97
C GLY A 181 -29.79 -64.08 22.47
N GLY A 182 -30.89 -63.38 22.79
CA GLY A 182 -31.51 -63.40 24.13
C GLY A 182 -31.93 -62.04 24.67
N ALA A 183 -33.22 -61.90 24.96
CA ALA A 183 -33.88 -60.67 25.39
C ALA A 183 -33.75 -60.32 26.89
N ALA A 184 -34.13 -59.06 27.19
CA ALA A 184 -34.83 -58.59 28.40
C ALA A 184 -34.09 -58.39 29.75
N CYS A 185 -33.96 -57.10 30.09
CA CYS A 185 -34.37 -56.43 31.34
C CYS A 185 -33.98 -57.02 32.72
N GLY A 186 -33.25 -56.22 33.52
CA GLY A 186 -33.14 -56.40 34.97
C GLY A 186 -32.05 -55.54 35.62
N ASP A 187 -32.45 -54.54 36.42
CA ASP A 187 -31.52 -53.75 37.24
C ASP A 187 -30.89 -54.57 38.37
N ARG A 188 -29.58 -54.36 38.60
CA ARG A 188 -28.98 -54.15 39.94
C ARG A 188 -27.50 -53.76 39.88
N ASP A 189 -27.13 -52.83 40.75
CA ASP A 189 -25.74 -52.40 41.00
C ASP A 189 -24.83 -53.56 41.42
N ASN A 190 -23.51 -53.50 41.10
CA ASN A 190 -22.50 -52.94 42.02
C ASN A 190 -21.06 -53.03 41.42
N SER A 191 -20.10 -52.41 42.13
CA SER A 191 -18.63 -52.52 42.04
C SER A 191 -17.89 -51.89 40.84
N SER A 192 -17.56 -50.62 41.03
CA SER A 192 -16.19 -50.06 41.05
C SER A 192 -15.28 -50.09 39.81
N ASP A 193 -14.81 -48.87 39.49
CA ASP A 193 -13.59 -48.50 38.76
C ASP A 193 -13.63 -48.57 37.22
N ASP A 194 -14.50 -47.73 36.63
CA ASP A 194 -14.42 -47.34 35.22
C ASP A 194 -14.58 -45.80 35.09
N ARG A 195 -13.47 -45.06 35.31
CA ARG A 195 -13.41 -43.61 35.08
C ARG A 195 -13.23 -43.28 33.60
N ASN A 196 -14.31 -43.50 32.85
CA ASN A 196 -14.40 -43.12 31.45
C ASN A 196 -14.69 -41.60 31.33
N ASP A 197 -13.63 -40.79 31.40
CA ASP A 197 -13.61 -39.32 31.38
C ASP A 197 -14.03 -38.70 30.02
N GLY A 198 -15.10 -39.21 29.41
CA GLY A 198 -15.58 -38.77 28.10
C GLY A 198 -16.43 -37.49 28.16
N VAL A 199 -15.91 -36.41 27.55
CA VAL A 199 -16.59 -35.11 27.44
C VAL A 199 -17.92 -35.26 26.68
N ILE A 200 -19.00 -34.84 27.32
CA ILE A 200 -20.34 -34.78 26.73
C ILE A 200 -20.44 -33.48 25.93
N PHE A 201 -20.87 -33.55 24.67
CA PHE A 201 -21.18 -32.35 23.89
C PHE A 201 -22.40 -31.64 24.50
N THR A 202 -22.18 -30.49 25.13
CA THR A 202 -23.21 -29.70 25.81
C THR A 202 -23.98 -28.76 24.88
N GLY A 203 -23.50 -28.55 23.65
CA GLY A 203 -24.10 -27.67 22.65
C GLY A 203 -23.03 -26.90 21.84
N PRO A 204 -23.43 -26.21 20.76
CA PRO A 204 -22.53 -25.31 20.04
C PRO A 204 -22.14 -24.11 20.92
N SER A 205 -20.90 -23.65 20.80
CA SER A 205 -20.47 -22.38 21.37
C SER A 205 -21.14 -21.20 20.65
N ALA A 206 -21.07 -20.00 21.23
CA ALA A 206 -21.61 -18.80 20.59
C ALA A 206 -20.99 -18.55 19.20
N ALA A 207 -19.67 -18.73 19.06
CA ALA A 207 -18.96 -18.59 17.78
C ALA A 207 -19.38 -19.68 16.77
N THR A 208 -19.41 -20.95 17.17
CA THR A 208 -19.88 -22.06 16.32
C THR A 208 -21.33 -21.83 15.85
N LYS A 209 -22.19 -21.33 16.74
CA LYS A 209 -23.58 -21.01 16.40
C LYS A 209 -23.65 -19.81 15.43
N ALA A 210 -22.93 -18.73 15.71
CA ALA A 210 -22.91 -17.55 14.85
C ALA A 210 -22.47 -17.87 13.41
N TYR A 211 -21.48 -18.75 13.24
CA TYR A 211 -21.09 -19.23 11.92
C TYR A 211 -22.17 -20.10 11.28
N THR A 212 -22.66 -21.11 11.99
CA THR A 212 -23.64 -22.05 11.41
C THR A 212 -24.98 -21.39 11.09
N ASP A 213 -25.40 -20.38 11.87
CA ASP A 213 -26.54 -19.52 11.53
C ASP A 213 -26.27 -18.73 10.24
N PHE A 214 -25.15 -18.00 10.16
CA PHE A 214 -24.74 -17.22 8.99
C PHE A 214 -24.65 -18.07 7.70
N LEU A 215 -24.05 -19.26 7.79
CA LEU A 215 -23.92 -20.17 6.66
C LEU A 215 -25.30 -20.66 6.16
N MET A 216 -26.23 -20.94 7.08
CA MET A 216 -27.59 -21.35 6.69
C MET A 216 -28.40 -20.18 6.14
N GLU A 217 -28.26 -18.97 6.70
CA GLU A 217 -28.89 -17.76 6.16
C GLU A 217 -28.46 -17.52 4.70
N VAL A 218 -27.16 -17.64 4.40
CA VAL A 218 -26.62 -17.54 3.03
C VAL A 218 -27.10 -18.68 2.13
N ALA A 219 -27.22 -19.89 2.64
CA ALA A 219 -27.66 -21.05 1.86
C ALA A 219 -29.17 -21.00 1.53
N GLU A 220 -29.99 -20.70 2.53
CA GLU A 220 -31.45 -20.70 2.47
C GLU A 220 -32.06 -19.44 1.83
N ASP A 221 -31.28 -18.36 1.63
CA ASP A 221 -31.73 -17.19 0.86
C ASP A 221 -32.24 -17.62 -0.54
N GLY A 222 -33.52 -17.32 -0.77
CA GLY A 222 -34.30 -17.70 -1.94
C GLY A 222 -34.62 -16.54 -2.88
N GLY A 223 -33.98 -15.37 -2.71
CA GLY A 223 -34.04 -14.29 -3.69
C GLY A 223 -33.48 -14.71 -5.06
N GLN A 224 -33.85 -14.00 -6.13
CA GLN A 224 -33.41 -14.34 -7.51
C GLN A 224 -31.88 -14.26 -7.71
N ASP A 225 -31.16 -13.64 -6.77
CA ASP A 225 -29.70 -13.46 -6.78
C ASP A 225 -28.95 -14.39 -5.79
N GLY A 226 -29.64 -15.32 -5.11
CA GLY A 226 -29.05 -16.20 -4.07
C GLY A 226 -28.42 -17.49 -4.63
N GLY A 227 -27.25 -17.39 -5.25
CA GLY A 227 -26.61 -18.47 -6.01
C GLY A 227 -25.68 -19.42 -5.25
N VAL A 228 -25.02 -20.29 -6.03
CA VAL A 228 -23.97 -21.22 -5.54
C VAL A 228 -22.67 -20.48 -5.21
N ALA A 229 -22.41 -19.33 -5.85
CA ALA A 229 -21.22 -18.52 -5.61
C ALA A 229 -21.19 -17.92 -4.20
N GLU A 230 -22.34 -17.45 -3.70
CA GLU A 230 -22.55 -16.89 -2.37
C GLU A 230 -22.29 -17.94 -1.28
N ILE A 231 -22.81 -19.15 -1.48
CA ILE A 231 -22.58 -20.29 -0.57
C ILE A 231 -21.08 -20.64 -0.54
N LEU A 232 -20.42 -20.69 -1.70
CA LEU A 232 -18.97 -20.92 -1.77
C LEU A 232 -18.17 -19.77 -1.14
N ALA A 233 -18.61 -18.51 -1.26
CA ALA A 233 -17.97 -17.37 -0.58
C ALA A 233 -17.98 -17.54 0.96
N ALA A 234 -19.09 -18.04 1.50
CA ALA A 234 -19.23 -18.31 2.93
C ALA A 234 -18.45 -19.55 3.41
N MET A 235 -18.16 -20.53 2.53
CA MET A 235 -17.49 -21.80 2.88
C MET A 235 -16.00 -21.87 2.52
N LEU A 236 -15.50 -20.97 1.68
CA LEU A 236 -14.12 -20.95 1.20
C LEU A 236 -13.09 -20.57 2.28
N PRO A 237 -13.28 -19.49 3.06
CA PRO A 237 -12.31 -19.04 4.07
C PRO A 237 -11.93 -20.14 5.06
N CYS A 238 -12.91 -20.91 5.54
CA CYS A 238 -12.72 -22.09 6.38
C CYS A 238 -11.65 -23.04 5.83
N SER A 239 -11.94 -23.64 4.67
CA SER A 239 -11.10 -24.69 4.11
C SER A 239 -9.71 -24.20 3.74
N ARG A 240 -9.60 -22.93 3.32
CA ARG A 240 -8.34 -22.30 2.92
C ARG A 240 -7.49 -21.93 4.13
N LEU A 241 -8.09 -21.41 5.21
CA LEU A 241 -7.38 -21.12 6.46
C LEU A 241 -6.85 -22.38 7.12
N TYR A 242 -7.65 -23.43 7.25
CA TYR A 242 -7.20 -24.70 7.85
C TYR A 242 -6.01 -25.29 7.07
N GLY A 243 -6.07 -25.27 5.73
CA GLY A 243 -4.95 -25.70 4.88
C GLY A 243 -3.71 -24.82 5.04
N PHE A 244 -3.89 -23.50 5.13
CA PHE A 244 -2.81 -22.55 5.40
C PHE A 244 -2.15 -22.80 6.76
N LEU A 245 -2.94 -22.94 7.84
CA LEU A 245 -2.44 -23.24 9.18
C LEU A 245 -1.70 -24.59 9.20
N GLY A 246 -2.29 -25.65 8.63
CA GLY A 246 -1.63 -26.96 8.51
C GLY A 246 -0.28 -26.88 7.80
N CYS A 247 -0.23 -26.25 6.62
CA CYS A 247 1.01 -26.04 5.87
C CYS A 247 2.03 -25.17 6.62
N ALA A 248 1.60 -24.08 7.25
CA ALA A 248 2.46 -23.17 8.00
C ALA A 248 3.04 -23.86 9.25
N LEU A 249 2.27 -24.70 9.95
CA LEU A 249 2.73 -25.49 11.10
C LEU A 249 3.60 -26.70 10.68
N ALA A 250 3.37 -27.29 9.51
CA ALA A 250 4.23 -28.33 8.95
C ALA A 250 5.61 -27.77 8.55
N ALA A 251 5.63 -26.66 7.81
CA ALA A 251 6.85 -25.89 7.56
C ALA A 251 7.48 -25.44 8.90
N ALA A 252 6.61 -24.99 9.82
CA ALA A 252 6.76 -24.75 11.26
C ALA A 252 7.71 -25.69 12.01
N HIS A 253 7.79 -26.96 11.57
CA HIS A 253 8.58 -28.04 12.22
C HIS A 253 9.55 -28.75 11.26
N GLY A 254 9.82 -28.17 10.08
CA GLY A 254 10.72 -28.75 9.09
C GLY A 254 10.14 -29.94 8.31
N ALA A 255 8.82 -30.19 8.44
CA ALA A 255 8.11 -31.27 7.75
C ALA A 255 7.74 -30.89 6.31
N GLY A 256 8.73 -30.47 5.51
CA GLY A 256 8.60 -30.45 4.06
C GLY A 256 8.77 -31.87 3.52
N LEU A 257 7.83 -32.32 2.68
CA LEU A 257 7.78 -33.60 1.95
C LEU A 257 9.14 -34.32 1.73
N GLY A 258 9.64 -35.05 2.75
CA GLY A 258 10.88 -35.84 2.65
C GLY A 258 11.74 -35.89 3.93
N ALA A 259 11.56 -36.94 4.72
CA ALA A 259 12.55 -37.49 5.68
C ALA A 259 13.17 -36.53 6.73
N GLY A 260 12.38 -36.16 7.74
CA GLY A 260 12.83 -35.64 9.04
C GLY A 260 11.95 -36.20 10.17
N GLU A 261 12.45 -36.25 11.41
CA GLU A 261 11.69 -36.80 12.55
C GLU A 261 10.41 -36.01 12.80
N THR A 262 9.25 -36.65 12.64
CA THR A 262 7.94 -36.06 12.95
C THR A 262 7.77 -35.84 14.46
N PRO A 263 7.27 -34.66 14.90
CA PRO A 263 6.88 -34.43 16.29
C PRO A 263 5.98 -35.54 16.85
N SER A 264 6.30 -36.03 18.05
CA SER A 264 5.66 -37.21 18.66
C SER A 264 4.51 -36.86 19.62
N HIS A 265 3.85 -35.71 19.45
CA HIS A 265 2.70 -35.32 20.28
C HIS A 265 1.36 -35.68 19.61
N GLU A 266 0.33 -35.92 20.41
CA GLU A 266 -0.96 -36.49 19.97
C GLU A 266 -1.73 -35.61 18.96
N TYR A 267 -1.50 -34.29 18.98
CA TYR A 267 -2.12 -33.34 18.04
C TYR A 267 -1.43 -33.25 16.67
N TRP A 268 -0.24 -33.84 16.47
CA TRP A 268 0.50 -33.73 15.21
C TRP A 268 -0.26 -34.29 14.00
N GLU A 269 -1.20 -35.21 14.24
CA GLU A 269 -2.09 -35.73 13.19
C GLU A 269 -3.02 -34.67 12.59
N TRP A 270 -3.41 -33.65 13.36
CA TRP A 270 -4.17 -32.50 12.84
C TRP A 270 -3.35 -31.78 11.78
N VAL A 271 -2.10 -31.43 12.11
CA VAL A 271 -1.17 -30.74 11.20
C VAL A 271 -0.95 -31.58 9.94
N ARG A 272 -0.69 -32.88 10.09
CA ARG A 272 -0.52 -33.84 8.99
C ARG A 272 -1.74 -33.91 8.05
N THR A 273 -2.95 -33.84 8.61
CA THR A 273 -4.20 -33.94 7.84
C THR A 273 -4.41 -32.67 7.03
N TYR A 274 -4.36 -31.50 7.68
CA TYR A 274 -4.63 -30.23 7.01
C TYR A 274 -3.48 -29.74 6.10
N SER A 275 -2.26 -30.25 6.27
CA SER A 275 -1.15 -30.05 5.32
C SER A 275 -1.11 -31.08 4.17
N SER A 276 -2.05 -32.04 4.10
CA SER A 276 -2.02 -33.11 3.09
C SER A 276 -2.46 -32.64 1.70
N SER A 277 -1.90 -33.25 0.66
CA SER A 277 -2.32 -33.04 -0.74
C SER A 277 -3.83 -33.29 -0.96
N GLU A 278 -4.35 -34.30 -0.27
CA GLU A 278 -5.72 -34.75 -0.28
C GLU A 278 -6.66 -33.69 0.28
N TYR A 279 -6.28 -33.07 1.41
CA TYR A 279 -7.04 -31.95 1.98
C TYR A 279 -6.94 -30.69 1.12
N LEU A 280 -5.74 -30.31 0.67
CA LEU A 280 -5.53 -29.09 -0.13
C LEU A 280 -6.24 -29.11 -1.49
N ALA A 281 -6.59 -30.29 -2.01
CA ALA A 281 -7.45 -30.43 -3.19
C ALA A 281 -8.90 -29.94 -2.96
N ILE A 282 -9.38 -29.88 -1.71
CA ILE A 282 -10.74 -29.45 -1.37
C ILE A 282 -10.96 -27.94 -1.58
N PRO A 283 -10.18 -27.01 -0.96
CA PRO A 283 -10.32 -25.58 -1.25
C PRO A 283 -10.02 -25.28 -2.72
N ALA A 284 -9.03 -25.94 -3.33
CA ALA A 284 -8.72 -25.83 -4.76
C ALA A 284 -9.95 -26.08 -5.68
N LEU A 285 -10.73 -27.14 -5.42
CA LEU A 285 -11.94 -27.44 -6.17
C LEU A 285 -13.05 -26.41 -5.94
N LYS A 286 -13.20 -25.91 -4.70
CA LYS A 286 -14.16 -24.85 -4.39
C LYS A 286 -13.80 -23.54 -5.10
N GLU A 287 -12.51 -23.17 -5.11
CA GLU A 287 -11.98 -21.95 -5.73
C GLU A 287 -12.22 -21.95 -7.24
N ALA A 288 -11.96 -23.07 -7.92
CA ALA A 288 -12.21 -23.21 -9.35
C ALA A 288 -13.70 -23.05 -9.74
N ILE A 289 -14.64 -23.55 -8.92
CA ILE A 289 -16.08 -23.31 -9.14
C ILE A 289 -16.43 -21.86 -8.82
N PHE A 290 -15.99 -21.37 -7.66
CA PHE A 290 -16.30 -20.02 -7.19
C PHE A 290 -15.83 -18.96 -8.19
N ASP A 291 -14.60 -19.04 -8.66
CA ASP A 291 -14.04 -18.08 -9.63
C ASP A 291 -14.87 -18.08 -10.92
N ARG A 292 -15.24 -19.26 -11.44
CA ARG A 292 -16.09 -19.39 -12.63
C ARG A 292 -17.49 -18.79 -12.43
N LEU A 293 -18.14 -19.06 -11.30
CA LEU A 293 -19.49 -18.56 -11.03
C LEU A 293 -19.50 -17.07 -10.65
N SER A 294 -18.42 -16.56 -10.05
CA SER A 294 -18.30 -15.17 -9.58
C SER A 294 -18.32 -14.13 -10.70
N VAL A 295 -18.04 -14.53 -11.95
CA VAL A 295 -18.06 -13.66 -13.14
C VAL A 295 -19.40 -12.95 -13.35
N HIS A 296 -20.49 -13.56 -12.89
CA HIS A 296 -21.86 -13.05 -13.05
C HIS A 296 -22.54 -12.66 -11.73
N ALA A 297 -21.82 -12.71 -10.60
CA ALA A 297 -22.34 -12.43 -9.26
C ALA A 297 -21.96 -11.02 -8.78
N ASP A 298 -22.64 -10.53 -7.74
CA ASP A 298 -22.27 -9.26 -7.09
C ASP A 298 -20.96 -9.41 -6.30
N LYS A 299 -19.87 -8.92 -6.89
CA LYS A 299 -18.53 -8.91 -6.27
C LYS A 299 -18.51 -8.22 -4.90
N ALA A 300 -19.33 -7.20 -4.65
CA ALA A 300 -19.40 -6.55 -3.34
C ALA A 300 -20.09 -7.44 -2.30
N ARG A 301 -21.19 -8.11 -2.69
CA ARG A 301 -21.85 -9.14 -1.86
C ARG A 301 -20.90 -10.30 -1.55
N LEU A 302 -20.26 -10.90 -2.57
CA LEU A 302 -19.30 -11.99 -2.38
C LEU A 302 -18.13 -11.58 -1.48
N GLN A 303 -17.61 -10.36 -1.63
CA GLN A 303 -16.56 -9.83 -0.75
C GLN A 303 -17.04 -9.64 0.71
N SER A 304 -18.27 -9.16 0.91
CA SER A 304 -18.86 -9.03 2.24
C SER A 304 -19.03 -10.38 2.93
N LEU A 305 -19.57 -11.38 2.21
CA LEU A 305 -19.75 -12.74 2.71
C LEU A 305 -18.41 -13.39 3.07
N TYR A 306 -17.40 -13.28 2.19
CA TYR A 306 -16.07 -13.85 2.41
C TYR A 306 -15.37 -13.23 3.62
N ARG A 307 -15.43 -11.89 3.79
CA ARG A 307 -14.90 -11.22 4.98
C ARG A 307 -15.62 -11.65 6.26
N ARG A 308 -16.95 -11.74 6.23
CA ARG A 308 -17.72 -12.13 7.43
C ARG A 308 -17.44 -13.58 7.83
N ALA A 309 -17.37 -14.49 6.86
CA ALA A 309 -16.93 -15.87 7.09
C ALA A 309 -15.52 -15.91 7.70
N MET A 310 -14.56 -15.11 7.22
CA MET A 310 -13.20 -15.09 7.77
C MET A 310 -13.13 -14.53 9.20
N GLN A 311 -13.94 -13.52 9.53
CA GLN A 311 -14.09 -13.04 10.91
C GLN A 311 -14.64 -14.14 11.82
N LEU A 312 -15.68 -14.84 11.37
CA LEU A 312 -16.32 -15.92 12.13
C LEU A 312 -15.39 -17.13 12.32
N GLU A 313 -14.47 -17.43 11.39
CA GLU A 313 -13.39 -18.42 11.61
C GLU A 313 -12.42 -17.96 12.72
N ALA A 314 -11.98 -16.69 12.70
CA ALA A 314 -11.08 -16.16 13.72
C ALA A 314 -11.76 -16.15 15.11
N GLU A 315 -13.04 -15.76 15.17
CA GLU A 315 -13.89 -15.88 16.36
C GLU A 315 -14.01 -17.34 16.82
N PHE A 316 -14.08 -18.32 15.91
CA PHE A 316 -14.16 -19.75 16.24
C PHE A 316 -12.86 -20.30 16.86
N PHE A 317 -11.68 -19.93 16.34
CA PHE A 317 -10.40 -20.30 16.98
C PHE A 317 -10.23 -19.63 18.35
N ALA A 318 -10.50 -18.31 18.43
CA ALA A 318 -10.39 -17.56 19.68
C ALA A 318 -11.38 -18.03 20.78
N ALA A 319 -12.53 -18.60 20.39
CA ALA A 319 -13.51 -19.15 21.32
C ALA A 319 -13.16 -20.54 21.89
N GLN A 320 -12.06 -21.17 21.44
CA GLN A 320 -11.64 -22.46 22.01
C GLN A 320 -11.12 -22.25 23.44
N PRO A 321 -11.50 -23.11 24.41
CA PRO A 321 -11.16 -22.89 25.81
C PRO A 321 -9.66 -23.13 26.05
N PHE A 322 -8.88 -22.05 26.06
CA PHE A 322 -7.44 -22.09 26.24
C PHE A 322 -6.97 -21.21 27.41
N SER A 323 -6.16 -21.78 28.30
CA SER A 323 -5.47 -21.06 29.37
C SER A 323 -3.96 -21.21 29.17
N PRO A 324 -3.23 -20.17 28.73
CA PRO A 324 -1.79 -20.28 28.52
C PRO A 324 -1.04 -20.59 29.82
N PRO A 325 -0.01 -21.44 29.80
CA PRO A 325 0.97 -21.46 30.88
C PRO A 325 1.67 -20.09 30.94
N PRO A 326 1.94 -19.53 32.13
CA PRO A 326 2.47 -18.17 32.26
C PRO A 326 3.86 -18.03 31.65
N ARG A 327 3.96 -17.16 30.63
CA ARG A 327 5.22 -16.79 29.96
C ARG A 327 6.14 -16.06 30.94
N ARG A 328 7.34 -16.60 31.18
CA ARG A 328 8.30 -16.08 32.18
C ARG A 328 9.33 -15.16 31.53
N ILE A 329 8.99 -13.89 31.36
CA ILE A 329 9.93 -12.85 30.91
C ILE A 329 10.53 -12.17 32.16
N ALA A 330 11.86 -12.09 32.22
CA ALA A 330 12.60 -11.44 33.31
C ALA A 330 12.76 -9.93 33.08
N ALA A 331 12.98 -9.54 31.83
CA ALA A 331 13.14 -8.15 31.39
C ALA A 331 12.80 -8.02 29.90
N LEU A 332 12.28 -6.87 29.53
CA LEU A 332 12.15 -6.43 28.15
C LEU A 332 13.18 -5.34 27.88
N VAL A 333 14.24 -5.66 27.16
CA VAL A 333 15.29 -4.72 26.76
C VAL A 333 14.97 -4.22 25.35
N VAL A 334 15.07 -2.91 25.14
CA VAL A 334 14.53 -2.27 23.93
C VAL A 334 15.50 -1.18 23.47
N ASP A 335 15.92 -1.24 22.21
CA ASP A 335 16.55 -0.10 21.54
C ASP A 335 15.54 1.02 21.32
N PHE A 336 15.95 2.28 21.51
CA PHE A 336 14.99 3.38 21.45
C PHE A 336 14.66 3.81 20.02
N ASP A 337 15.64 4.14 19.20
CA ASP A 337 15.49 5.15 18.15
C ASP A 337 14.59 4.71 16.98
N GLU A 338 15.12 4.21 15.86
CA GLU A 338 14.22 3.69 14.80
C GLU A 338 13.42 2.48 15.31
N THR A 339 13.91 1.71 16.27
CA THR A 339 13.18 0.60 16.91
C THR A 339 11.82 1.00 17.52
N CYS A 340 11.73 2.08 18.31
CA CYS A 340 10.49 2.54 18.93
C CYS A 340 9.84 3.72 18.20
N THR A 341 10.56 4.49 17.39
CA THR A 341 10.06 5.73 16.76
C THR A 341 9.86 5.59 15.24
N GLN A 342 9.15 6.55 14.65
CA GLN A 342 8.94 6.62 13.19
C GLN A 342 9.81 7.66 12.48
N ARG A 343 10.68 8.38 13.20
CA ARG A 343 11.45 9.53 12.69
C ARG A 343 12.85 9.54 13.28
N ASP A 344 13.81 10.04 12.51
CA ASP A 344 15.16 10.32 13.01
C ASP A 344 15.12 11.27 14.22
N THR A 345 15.61 10.78 15.34
CA THR A 345 15.68 11.42 16.65
C THR A 345 16.89 12.35 16.75
N ILE A 346 18.03 11.95 16.19
CA ILE A 346 19.29 12.71 16.17
C ILE A 346 19.12 13.99 15.34
N GLY A 347 18.46 13.90 14.18
CA GLY A 347 18.08 15.06 13.38
C GLY A 347 17.22 16.06 14.15
N GLY A 348 16.44 15.61 15.14
CA GLY A 348 15.68 16.49 16.05
C GLY A 348 16.59 17.35 16.94
N LEU A 349 17.64 16.77 17.52
CA LEU A 349 18.64 17.52 18.30
C LEU A 349 19.44 18.50 17.43
N MET A 350 19.70 18.16 16.17
CA MET A 350 20.38 19.07 15.23
C MET A 350 19.55 20.32 14.90
N ARG A 351 18.22 20.23 14.81
CA ARG A 351 17.35 21.40 14.60
C ARG A 351 17.27 22.31 15.83
N LEU A 352 17.38 21.75 17.04
CA LEU A 352 17.52 22.56 18.27
C LEU A 352 18.83 23.37 18.28
N ALA A 353 19.93 22.79 17.77
CA ALA A 353 21.19 23.52 17.60
C ALA A 353 21.07 24.69 16.61
N GLU A 354 20.41 24.48 15.48
CA GLU A 354 20.12 25.54 14.49
C GLU A 354 19.25 26.65 15.09
N ALA A 355 18.21 26.30 15.86
CA ALA A 355 17.35 27.26 16.55
C ALA A 355 18.09 28.05 17.64
N ALA A 356 18.95 27.40 18.43
CA ALA A 356 19.78 28.06 19.44
C ALA A 356 20.80 29.03 18.82
N ALA A 357 21.41 28.66 17.69
CA ALA A 357 22.29 29.52 16.91
C ALA A 357 21.54 30.75 16.35
N ALA A 358 20.37 30.54 15.75
CA ALA A 358 19.52 31.62 15.23
C ALA A 358 19.04 32.59 16.33
N ALA A 359 18.85 32.09 17.55
CA ALA A 359 18.51 32.88 18.73
C ALA A 359 19.71 33.61 19.38
N GLY A 360 20.91 33.52 18.81
CA GLY A 360 22.11 34.20 19.31
C GLY A 360 22.65 33.66 20.65
N ARG A 361 22.31 32.40 20.99
CA ARG A 361 22.75 31.75 22.22
C ARG A 361 24.19 31.20 22.08
N PRO A 362 24.87 30.84 23.19
CA PRO A 362 26.29 30.47 23.13
C PRO A 362 26.54 29.13 22.40
N THR A 363 26.81 29.19 21.11
CA THR A 363 27.35 28.06 20.33
C THR A 363 28.88 28.07 20.34
N ALA A 364 29.53 26.93 20.09
CA ALA A 364 31.00 26.87 20.04
C ALA A 364 31.55 27.47 18.74
N GLY A 365 31.97 28.74 18.78
CA GLY A 365 32.65 29.42 17.68
C GLY A 365 31.77 30.36 16.86
N ASP A 366 32.41 31.01 15.89
CA ASP A 366 31.89 32.10 15.05
C ASP A 366 30.47 31.87 14.51
N SER A 367 29.65 32.92 14.36
CA SER A 367 28.24 32.77 13.95
C SER A 367 28.06 32.08 12.58
N GLN A 368 29.07 32.15 11.70
CA GLN A 368 29.10 31.41 10.43
C GLN A 368 29.44 29.92 10.56
N TRP A 369 30.15 29.53 11.63
CA TRP A 369 30.46 28.13 11.94
C TRP A 369 29.18 27.39 12.33
N ALA A 370 28.43 27.91 13.30
CA ALA A 370 27.21 27.28 13.81
C ALA A 370 26.17 26.97 12.69
N LEU A 371 25.99 27.89 11.74
CA LEU A 371 25.03 27.77 10.64
C LEU A 371 25.47 26.83 9.50
N SER A 372 26.74 26.42 9.43
CA SER A 372 27.26 25.58 8.32
C SER A 372 27.75 24.20 8.76
N THR A 373 27.83 23.95 10.07
CA THR A 373 28.38 22.72 10.65
C THR A 373 27.42 21.50 10.63
N PRO A 374 26.11 21.59 10.93
CA PRO A 374 25.23 20.42 11.00
C PRO A 374 25.21 19.60 9.69
N ALA A 375 24.96 20.26 8.56
CA ALA A 375 24.95 19.63 7.24
C ALA A 375 26.32 19.07 6.81
N ARG A 376 27.43 19.72 7.23
CA ARG A 376 28.80 19.24 6.95
C ARG A 376 29.16 18.03 7.79
N LEU A 377 28.76 17.99 9.07
CA LEU A 377 28.94 16.83 9.94
C LEU A 377 28.15 15.64 9.42
N ALA A 378 26.88 15.83 9.03
CA ALA A 378 26.06 14.78 8.44
C ALA A 378 26.66 14.23 7.13
N ALA A 379 27.06 15.10 6.20
CA ALA A 379 27.70 14.69 4.95
C ALA A 379 29.04 13.95 5.18
N SER A 380 29.84 14.42 6.15
CA SER A 380 31.09 13.77 6.55
C SER A 380 30.86 12.41 7.20
N TYR A 381 29.87 12.29 8.10
CA TYR A 381 29.46 11.04 8.74
C TYR A 381 29.08 9.99 7.69
N VAL A 382 28.17 10.34 6.77
CA VAL A 382 27.70 9.42 5.71
C VAL A 382 28.86 8.97 4.82
N ALA A 383 29.69 9.90 4.33
CA ALA A 383 30.82 9.56 3.45
C ALA A 383 31.84 8.64 4.13
N GLN A 384 32.17 8.89 5.41
CA GLN A 384 33.09 8.05 6.17
C GLN A 384 32.48 6.69 6.54
N GLN A 385 31.19 6.65 6.89
CA GLN A 385 30.48 5.41 7.17
C GLN A 385 30.37 4.53 5.91
N GLU A 386 30.06 5.10 4.74
CA GLU A 386 30.06 4.38 3.46
C GLU A 386 31.45 3.87 3.07
N GLN A 387 32.52 4.60 3.39
CA GLN A 387 33.88 4.11 3.19
C GLN A 387 34.16 2.93 4.12
N LEU A 388 33.90 3.07 5.43
CA LEU A 388 34.08 2.01 6.40
C LEU A 388 33.32 0.74 5.99
N LEU A 389 32.04 0.86 5.64
CA LEU A 389 31.20 -0.25 5.19
C LEU A 389 31.73 -0.92 3.92
N ARG A 390 32.32 -0.19 2.98
CA ARG A 390 33.00 -0.79 1.80
C ARG A 390 34.25 -1.57 2.20
N GLU A 391 35.01 -1.11 3.19
CA GLU A 391 36.20 -1.80 3.69
C GLU A 391 35.88 -3.07 4.50
N VAL A 392 34.86 -3.04 5.36
CA VAL A 392 34.52 -4.18 6.25
C VAL A 392 33.51 -5.16 5.66
N LEU A 393 32.64 -4.69 4.75
CA LEU A 393 31.63 -5.47 4.01
C LEU A 393 31.82 -5.33 2.49
N PRO A 394 32.97 -5.75 1.93
CA PRO A 394 33.24 -5.65 0.49
C PRO A 394 32.24 -6.47 -0.33
N GLU A 395 31.83 -5.91 -1.47
CA GLU A 395 30.86 -6.53 -2.37
C GLU A 395 31.41 -7.78 -3.05
N GLY A 396 30.52 -8.72 -3.39
CA GLY A 396 30.86 -9.97 -4.06
C GLY A 396 31.47 -11.07 -3.17
N LYS A 397 31.74 -10.81 -1.88
CA LYS A 397 32.14 -11.86 -0.94
C LYS A 397 30.91 -12.71 -0.54
N PRO A 398 30.98 -14.06 -0.60
CA PRO A 398 29.84 -14.93 -0.31
C PRO A 398 29.40 -14.89 1.16
N ASP A 399 28.14 -15.21 1.39
CA ASP A 399 27.55 -15.42 2.72
C ASP A 399 28.22 -16.58 3.46
N ALA A 400 28.22 -16.52 4.79
CA ALA A 400 28.83 -17.57 5.61
C ALA A 400 27.81 -18.68 5.92
N GLU A 401 28.12 -19.91 5.53
CA GLU A 401 27.28 -21.10 5.83
C GLU A 401 27.18 -21.40 7.34
N THR A 402 28.19 -20.95 8.10
CA THR A 402 28.31 -21.14 9.55
C THR A 402 28.46 -19.79 10.25
N TYR A 403 27.94 -19.70 11.48
CA TYR A 403 28.04 -18.50 12.30
C TYR A 403 29.51 -18.14 12.62
N ASP A 404 29.95 -16.99 12.13
CA ASP A 404 31.30 -16.44 12.32
C ASP A 404 31.29 -15.40 13.44
N ALA A 405 31.26 -15.89 14.68
CA ALA A 405 31.20 -15.05 15.87
C ALA A 405 32.40 -14.10 16.01
N ALA A 406 33.60 -14.56 15.64
CA ALA A 406 34.83 -13.77 15.74
C ALA A 406 34.89 -12.67 14.66
N GLY A 407 34.51 -12.99 13.42
CA GLY A 407 34.43 -12.00 12.35
C GLY A 407 33.32 -10.98 12.57
N LEU A 408 32.17 -11.38 13.13
CA LEU A 408 31.10 -10.46 13.49
C LEU A 408 31.52 -9.53 14.64
N ALA A 409 32.18 -10.07 15.68
CA ALA A 409 32.71 -9.26 16.77
C ALA A 409 33.72 -8.22 16.24
N ALA A 410 34.71 -8.64 15.43
CA ALA A 410 35.69 -7.73 14.85
C ALA A 410 35.07 -6.65 13.94
N PHE A 411 33.95 -6.95 13.27
CA PHE A 411 33.17 -5.97 12.52
C PHE A 411 32.46 -4.97 13.44
N LEU A 412 31.79 -5.45 14.51
CA LEU A 412 31.09 -4.59 15.46
C LEU A 412 32.05 -3.72 16.28
N GLU A 413 33.27 -4.19 16.58
CA GLU A 413 34.33 -3.38 17.18
C GLU A 413 34.74 -2.22 16.23
N ARG A 414 35.03 -2.50 14.95
CA ARG A 414 35.35 -1.45 13.95
C ARG A 414 34.21 -0.45 13.76
N LEU A 415 32.95 -0.89 13.84
CA LEU A 415 31.78 0.01 13.81
C LEU A 415 31.71 0.85 15.09
N SER A 416 31.99 0.25 16.25
CA SER A 416 31.98 0.93 17.55
C SER A 416 33.05 2.01 17.67
N ASP A 417 34.26 1.75 17.18
CA ASP A 417 35.34 2.73 17.16
C ASP A 417 35.01 3.93 16.25
N PHE A 418 34.24 3.71 15.18
CA PHE A 418 33.71 4.78 14.32
C PHE A 418 32.60 5.59 15.01
N ASP A 419 31.62 4.92 15.63
CA ASP A 419 30.54 5.60 16.36
C ASP A 419 31.09 6.45 17.52
N GLU A 420 32.06 5.94 18.28
CA GLU A 420 32.75 6.68 19.35
C GLU A 420 33.56 7.87 18.81
N HIS A 421 34.24 7.72 17.66
CA HIS A 421 34.91 8.84 17.01
C HIS A 421 33.92 9.93 16.57
N MET A 422 32.80 9.56 15.95
CA MET A 422 31.80 10.52 15.51
C MET A 422 31.08 11.21 16.68
N ASN A 423 30.84 10.51 17.79
CA ASN A 423 30.35 11.11 19.03
C ASN A 423 31.35 12.10 19.65
N ALA A 424 32.66 11.86 19.52
CA ALA A 424 33.68 12.83 19.91
C ALA A 424 33.66 14.07 19.00
N VAL A 425 33.54 13.91 17.68
CA VAL A 425 33.42 15.03 16.72
C VAL A 425 32.19 15.91 17.01
N VAL A 426 31.06 15.30 17.38
CA VAL A 426 29.84 16.04 17.78
C VAL A 426 30.08 16.87 19.04
N GLU A 427 30.70 16.30 20.07
CA GLU A 427 31.04 17.02 21.31
C GLU A 427 32.08 18.14 21.07
N GLU A 428 33.15 17.86 20.31
CA GLU A 428 34.18 18.84 19.94
C GLU A 428 33.63 20.00 19.10
N SER A 429 32.64 19.74 18.24
CA SER A 429 31.97 20.78 17.46
C SER A 429 31.14 21.74 18.31
N GLY A 430 30.78 21.34 19.54
CA GLY A 430 29.92 22.08 20.46
C GLY A 430 28.52 22.39 19.91
N ILE A 431 28.06 21.61 18.93
CA ILE A 431 26.77 21.81 18.24
C ILE A 431 25.58 21.75 19.20
N LEU A 432 25.63 20.93 20.25
CA LEU A 432 24.54 20.79 21.22
C LEU A 432 24.48 21.92 22.28
N ARG A 433 25.40 22.88 22.25
CA ARG A 433 25.49 23.97 23.24
C ARG A 433 24.38 25.02 23.04
N GLY A 434 23.81 25.53 24.14
CA GLY A 434 22.81 26.61 24.10
C GLY A 434 21.35 26.18 23.93
N SER A 435 21.08 24.88 23.77
CA SER A 435 19.72 24.30 23.89
C SER A 435 19.32 24.18 25.36
N THR A 436 18.06 24.41 25.70
CA THR A 436 17.55 24.24 27.08
C THR A 436 16.92 22.85 27.28
N GLU A 437 16.84 22.39 28.54
CA GLU A 437 16.19 21.11 28.89
C GLU A 437 14.74 21.04 28.37
N GLY A 438 13.99 22.14 28.47
CA GLY A 438 12.60 22.23 28.01
C GLY A 438 12.44 22.10 26.49
N GLU A 439 13.37 22.65 25.71
CA GLU A 439 13.39 22.52 24.24
C GLU A 439 13.72 21.07 23.83
N VAL A 440 14.67 20.43 24.51
CA VAL A 440 15.04 19.03 24.31
C VAL A 440 13.86 18.10 24.66
N ALA A 441 13.15 18.36 25.76
CA ALA A 441 11.95 17.61 26.14
C ALA A 441 10.78 17.83 25.16
N ALA A 442 10.57 19.06 24.66
CA ALA A 442 9.55 19.36 23.67
C ALA A 442 9.82 18.63 22.34
N ALA A 443 11.06 18.63 21.87
CA ALA A 443 11.47 17.91 20.67
C ALA A 443 11.29 16.38 20.82
N GLY A 444 11.61 15.81 21.98
CA GLY A 444 11.35 14.39 22.28
C GLY A 444 9.85 14.07 22.26
N SER A 445 9.02 14.86 22.94
CA SER A 445 7.57 14.68 23.00
C SER A 445 6.87 14.78 21.64
N ALA A 446 7.49 15.47 20.67
CA ALA A 446 6.97 15.60 19.31
C ALA A 446 7.24 14.36 18.42
N VAL A 447 8.08 13.41 18.84
CA VAL A 447 8.38 12.21 18.04
C VAL A 447 7.29 11.14 18.20
N PRO A 448 6.63 10.72 17.10
CA PRO A 448 5.66 9.63 17.16
C PRO A 448 6.36 8.27 17.32
N LEU A 449 5.91 7.49 18.30
CA LEU A 449 6.28 6.07 18.44
C LEU A 449 5.67 5.23 17.30
N ARG A 450 6.28 4.08 16.97
CA ARG A 450 5.72 3.09 16.04
C ARG A 450 4.37 2.57 16.57
N PRO A 451 3.40 2.24 15.69
CA PRO A 451 2.11 1.72 16.12
C PRO A 451 2.26 0.48 17.02
N HIS A 452 1.46 0.39 18.09
CA HIS A 452 1.50 -0.68 19.09
C HIS A 452 2.75 -0.75 19.98
N CYS A 453 3.77 0.10 19.78
CA CYS A 453 4.95 0.14 20.65
C CYS A 453 4.57 0.49 22.10
N ARG A 454 3.87 1.62 22.30
CA ARG A 454 3.44 2.10 23.63
C ARG A 454 2.57 1.08 24.36
N GLU A 455 1.65 0.45 23.65
CA GLU A 455 0.77 -0.60 24.16
C GLU A 455 1.53 -1.87 24.55
N THR A 456 2.60 -2.22 23.81
CA THR A 456 3.47 -3.36 24.14
C THR A 456 4.28 -3.10 25.40
N LEU A 457 4.89 -1.91 25.51
CA LEU A 457 5.63 -1.51 26.70
C LEU A 457 4.70 -1.46 27.93
N ARG A 458 3.50 -0.87 27.79
CA ARG A 458 2.51 -0.83 28.87
C ARG A 458 2.06 -2.23 29.30
N ALA A 459 1.74 -3.12 28.34
CA ALA A 459 1.36 -4.50 28.63
C ALA A 459 2.45 -5.30 29.37
N ALA A 460 3.73 -4.94 29.20
CA ALA A 460 4.84 -5.49 29.97
C ALA A 460 4.85 -4.98 31.42
N LEU A 461 4.72 -3.66 31.62
CA LEU A 461 4.66 -3.03 32.95
C LEU A 461 3.46 -3.52 33.77
N ASP A 462 2.28 -3.61 33.16
CA ASP A 462 1.06 -4.11 33.79
C ASP A 462 1.20 -5.58 34.25
N ARG A 463 2.14 -6.33 33.64
CA ARG A 463 2.51 -7.71 34.00
C ARG A 463 3.72 -7.80 34.95
N GLY A 464 4.22 -6.66 35.44
CA GLY A 464 5.38 -6.58 36.34
C GLY A 464 6.72 -6.89 35.67
N ILE A 465 6.81 -6.82 34.35
CA ILE A 465 8.04 -7.07 33.59
C ILE A 465 8.82 -5.74 33.49
N PRO A 466 10.01 -5.63 34.09
CA PRO A 466 10.81 -4.41 34.01
C PRO A 466 11.33 -4.18 32.59
N ILE A 467 11.42 -2.91 32.21
CA ILE A 467 11.85 -2.49 30.87
C ILE A 467 13.20 -1.77 30.97
N GLU A 468 14.14 -2.11 30.10
CA GLU A 468 15.45 -1.47 30.03
C GLU A 468 15.59 -0.85 28.63
N VAL A 469 15.62 0.48 28.54
CA VAL A 469 15.78 1.20 27.27
C VAL A 469 17.25 1.48 27.06
N VAL A 470 17.85 0.88 26.02
CA VAL A 470 19.29 0.99 25.71
C VAL A 470 19.43 1.77 24.41
N SER A 471 20.13 2.91 24.38
CA SER A 471 20.22 3.71 23.16
C SER A 471 21.50 4.54 23.10
N VAL A 472 21.98 4.79 21.88
CA VAL A 472 23.12 5.67 21.59
C VAL A 472 22.76 7.16 21.60
N HIS A 473 21.48 7.50 21.78
CA HIS A 473 20.97 8.86 21.77
C HIS A 473 21.72 9.76 22.78
N TRP A 474 21.96 11.01 22.40
CA TRP A 474 22.79 11.96 23.16
C TRP A 474 22.11 12.58 24.38
N SER A 475 20.80 12.38 24.54
CA SER A 475 20.02 12.95 25.65
C SER A 475 18.98 11.96 26.19
N ASP A 476 19.06 11.69 27.49
CA ASP A 476 18.08 10.92 28.26
C ASP A 476 16.76 11.68 28.46
N VAL A 477 16.83 13.01 28.60
CA VAL A 477 15.67 13.92 28.65
C VAL A 477 14.77 13.73 27.43
N TYR A 478 15.37 13.69 26.24
CA TYR A 478 14.65 13.48 24.98
C TYR A 478 13.96 12.11 24.93
N VAL A 479 14.70 11.03 25.25
CA VAL A 479 14.18 9.65 25.28
C VAL A 479 13.01 9.53 26.28
N ARG A 480 13.16 10.13 27.47
CA ARG A 480 12.11 10.16 28.49
C ARG A 480 10.85 10.88 28.01
N ALA A 481 11.02 12.02 27.35
CA ALA A 481 9.91 12.82 26.84
C ALA A 481 9.15 12.15 25.68
N ALA A 482 9.86 11.46 24.78
CA ALA A 482 9.27 10.72 23.67
C ALA A 482 8.47 9.48 24.10
N LEU A 483 8.95 8.74 25.10
CA LEU A 483 8.17 7.65 25.72
C LEU A 483 6.90 8.19 26.39
N GLY A 484 7.02 9.35 27.06
CA GLY A 484 5.93 10.17 27.58
C GLY A 484 5.56 9.88 29.03
N GLU A 485 4.98 10.87 29.71
CA GLU A 485 4.68 10.82 31.15
C GLU A 485 3.85 9.61 31.57
N GLY A 486 2.91 9.16 30.72
CA GLY A 486 2.06 7.99 30.99
C GLY A 486 2.79 6.64 31.09
N LEU A 487 4.05 6.56 30.64
CA LEU A 487 4.95 5.42 30.84
C LEU A 487 6.01 5.67 31.94
N MET A 488 6.16 6.91 32.43
CA MET A 488 7.28 7.34 33.27
C MET A 488 6.90 7.89 34.65
N ALA A 489 5.65 8.29 34.87
CA ALA A 489 5.21 9.00 36.08
C ALA A 489 4.75 8.08 37.22
N SER A 490 4.94 8.55 38.47
CA SER A 490 4.26 8.03 39.66
C SER A 490 3.89 9.17 40.61
N THR A 491 2.91 8.87 41.46
CA THR A 491 2.50 9.61 42.67
C THR A 491 3.64 10.38 43.35
N ARG A 492 3.48 11.70 43.44
CA ARG A 492 4.41 12.61 44.13
C ARG A 492 4.50 12.31 45.64
N GLN A 493 5.71 12.25 46.17
CA GLN A 493 6.03 12.84 47.48
C GLN A 493 7.19 13.81 47.31
N GLN A 494 7.08 14.96 47.96
CA GLN A 494 8.09 16.02 47.94
C GLN A 494 9.19 15.74 48.97
N GLY A 495 10.43 16.14 48.65
CA GLY A 495 11.55 16.15 49.57
C GLY A 495 12.69 16.99 48.99
N GLU A 496 12.81 18.23 49.47
CA GLU A 496 13.91 19.14 49.10
C GLU A 496 15.21 18.73 49.81
N GLY A 497 16.36 19.00 49.18
CA GLY A 497 17.68 18.73 49.77
C GLY A 497 18.81 19.37 48.96
N GLU A 498 19.58 20.25 49.58
CA GLU A 498 20.55 21.13 48.93
C GLU A 498 21.92 20.46 48.64
N GLY A 499 22.59 20.97 47.60
CA GLY A 499 23.98 21.44 47.68
C GLY A 499 25.14 20.44 47.87
N GLY A 500 25.95 20.25 46.83
CA GLY A 500 27.27 19.64 46.99
C GLY A 500 28.04 19.40 45.69
N ALA A 501 28.88 20.35 45.27
CA ALA A 501 29.78 20.15 44.14
C ALA A 501 30.83 19.07 44.44
N ARG A 502 30.78 17.95 43.70
CA ARG A 502 31.85 16.94 43.62
C ARG A 502 31.94 16.45 42.18
N GLN A 503 33.18 16.37 41.66
CA GLN A 503 33.46 15.60 40.44
C GLN A 503 33.01 14.15 40.69
N ALA A 504 32.16 13.62 39.82
CA ALA A 504 31.49 12.34 40.02
C ALA A 504 31.69 11.40 38.82
N ALA A 505 31.63 10.09 39.11
CA ALA A 505 31.56 9.02 38.14
C ALA A 505 30.32 9.17 37.22
N PRO A 506 30.26 8.51 36.04
CA PRO A 506 29.08 8.55 35.18
C PRO A 506 27.80 8.24 35.96
N PRO A 507 26.69 8.95 35.66
CA PRO A 507 25.47 8.87 36.46
C PRO A 507 24.89 7.44 36.48
N ALA A 508 24.41 7.05 37.67
CA ALA A 508 23.66 5.81 37.85
C ALA A 508 22.42 5.80 36.93
N PRO A 509 21.98 4.62 36.44
CA PRO A 509 20.88 4.56 35.47
C PRO A 509 19.60 5.16 36.06
N SER A 510 18.94 6.05 35.31
CA SER A 510 17.69 6.68 35.77
C SER A 510 16.55 5.66 35.65
N THR A 511 16.16 5.11 36.80
CA THR A 511 15.02 4.18 36.91
C THR A 511 13.77 4.99 37.22
N SER A 512 12.78 4.96 36.33
CA SER A 512 11.47 5.53 36.58
C SER A 512 10.73 4.74 37.67
N PRO A 513 9.87 5.39 38.48
CA PRO A 513 9.00 4.69 39.42
C PRO A 513 8.05 3.66 38.78
N ALA A 514 7.84 3.74 37.46
CA ALA A 514 7.00 2.84 36.68
C ALA A 514 7.71 1.53 36.26
N GLY A 515 9.02 1.37 36.51
CA GLY A 515 9.78 0.16 36.17
C GLY A 515 10.49 0.18 34.81
N ILE A 516 10.58 1.36 34.17
CA ILE A 516 11.45 1.60 33.00
C ILE A 516 12.79 2.18 33.47
N THR A 517 13.91 1.59 33.05
CA THR A 517 15.27 2.07 33.29
C THR A 517 15.90 2.59 32.01
N LEU A 518 16.45 3.81 32.01
CA LEU A 518 17.16 4.38 30.87
C LEU A 518 18.68 4.13 30.95
N ARG A 519 19.24 3.58 29.86
CA ARG A 519 20.67 3.28 29.65
C ARG A 519 21.11 3.92 28.32
N CYS A 520 21.24 5.24 28.33
CA CYS A 520 21.69 6.07 27.20
C CYS A 520 22.62 7.18 27.72
N ASN A 521 23.14 8.03 26.82
CA ASN A 521 23.93 9.19 27.21
C ASN A 521 23.02 10.28 27.79
N ALA A 522 23.56 11.10 28.70
CA ALA A 522 22.87 12.28 29.22
C ALA A 522 23.59 13.56 28.76
N LEU A 523 22.81 14.58 28.40
CA LEU A 523 23.31 15.88 27.96
C LEU A 523 23.50 16.78 29.18
N GLU A 524 24.68 17.35 29.36
CA GLU A 524 24.96 18.22 30.51
C GLU A 524 24.27 19.58 30.34
N ILE A 525 23.43 19.95 31.31
CA ILE A 525 22.75 21.26 31.40
C ILE A 525 23.42 22.07 32.52
N GLY A 526 23.89 23.27 32.18
CA GLY A 526 24.54 24.19 33.10
C GLY A 526 23.58 24.88 34.08
N PRO A 527 24.11 25.50 35.15
CA PRO A 527 23.31 26.24 36.13
C PRO A 527 22.66 27.53 35.57
N ASP A 528 23.03 27.93 34.36
CA ASP A 528 22.39 28.98 33.56
C ASP A 528 21.17 28.48 32.76
N GLY A 529 20.85 27.17 32.83
CA GLY A 529 19.72 26.54 32.16
C GLY A 529 19.99 26.11 30.71
N PHE A 530 21.23 26.27 30.23
CA PHE A 530 21.63 25.93 28.86
C PHE A 530 22.56 24.72 28.84
N SER A 531 22.44 23.90 27.80
CA SER A 531 23.39 22.82 27.58
C SER A 531 24.81 23.35 27.36
N SER A 532 25.79 22.72 28.01
CA SER A 532 27.21 22.98 27.77
C SER A 532 27.71 22.37 26.45
N GLY A 533 26.93 21.45 25.85
CA GLY A 533 27.31 20.61 24.72
C GLY A 533 28.08 19.34 25.10
N THR A 534 28.43 19.18 26.38
CA THR A 534 29.15 18.00 26.92
C THR A 534 28.20 16.83 27.15
N LEU A 535 28.68 15.61 26.87
CA LEU A 535 27.91 14.37 27.01
C LEU A 535 28.43 13.51 28.15
N HIS A 536 27.56 13.16 29.10
CA HIS A 536 27.79 12.07 30.05
C HIS A 536 27.60 10.74 29.32
N LYS A 537 28.69 10.31 28.68
CA LYS A 537 28.80 9.14 27.82
C LYS A 537 28.62 7.84 28.60
N ARG A 538 27.67 7.01 28.16
CA ARG A 538 27.33 5.71 28.74
C ARG A 538 27.12 4.61 27.68
N VAL A 539 26.37 4.93 26.63
CA VAL A 539 26.13 4.02 25.51
C VAL A 539 26.38 4.82 24.25
N GLN A 540 27.52 4.62 23.61
CA GLN A 540 27.92 5.33 22.40
C GLN A 540 27.97 4.45 21.16
N SER A 541 28.04 3.13 21.35
CA SER A 541 28.38 2.19 20.30
C SER A 541 27.69 0.82 20.46
N ALA A 542 27.79 -0.02 19.42
CA ALA A 542 27.33 -1.40 19.45
C ALA A 542 27.97 -2.23 20.60
N ARG A 543 29.24 -1.96 20.90
CA ARG A 543 30.00 -2.51 22.02
C ARG A 543 29.35 -2.17 23.37
N ASP A 544 28.97 -0.91 23.58
CA ASP A 544 28.31 -0.49 24.82
C ASP A 544 26.91 -1.08 24.98
N LYS A 545 26.10 -1.12 23.91
CA LYS A 545 24.76 -1.76 23.91
C LYS A 545 24.84 -3.20 24.42
N ARG A 546 25.82 -3.96 23.92
CA ARG A 546 26.08 -5.34 24.36
C ARG A 546 26.54 -5.40 25.82
N ARG A 547 27.44 -4.52 26.24
CA ARG A 547 27.98 -4.48 27.60
C ARG A 547 26.92 -4.19 28.66
N GLU A 548 25.99 -3.26 28.40
CA GLU A 548 24.87 -2.98 29.32
C GLU A 548 23.94 -4.19 29.46
N LEU A 549 23.70 -4.95 28.39
CA LEU A 549 22.90 -6.18 28.45
C LEU A 549 23.62 -7.31 29.21
N GLU A 550 24.92 -7.48 28.99
CA GLU A 550 25.74 -8.46 29.73
C GLU A 550 25.77 -8.12 31.24
N ALA A 551 25.94 -6.83 31.58
CA ALA A 551 25.89 -6.34 32.96
C ALA A 551 24.51 -6.56 33.62
N LEU A 552 23.41 -6.27 32.90
CA LEU A 552 22.04 -6.59 33.36
C LEU A 552 21.88 -8.09 33.67
N GLY A 553 22.45 -8.95 32.82
CA GLY A 553 22.49 -10.38 33.03
C GLY A 553 23.30 -10.81 34.26
N GLU A 554 24.36 -10.08 34.61
CA GLU A 554 25.15 -10.28 35.83
C GLU A 554 24.43 -9.79 37.09
N GLU A 555 23.90 -8.56 37.08
CA GLU A 555 23.08 -7.98 38.16
C GLU A 555 21.95 -8.94 38.55
N ARG A 556 21.23 -9.48 37.56
CA ARG A 556 20.11 -10.41 37.77
C ARG A 556 20.55 -11.81 38.18
N ARG A 557 21.73 -12.27 37.78
CA ARG A 557 22.34 -13.52 38.31
C ARG A 557 22.78 -13.36 39.76
N ALA A 558 23.36 -12.21 40.13
CA ALA A 558 23.74 -11.89 41.50
C ALA A 558 22.52 -11.77 42.42
N ALA A 559 21.45 -11.10 41.98
CA ALA A 559 20.19 -11.00 42.72
C ALA A 559 19.56 -12.37 43.02
N ARG A 560 19.66 -13.34 42.10
CA ARG A 560 19.22 -14.74 42.31
C ARG A 560 20.03 -15.49 43.40
N GLY A 561 21.24 -15.03 43.73
CA GLY A 561 22.05 -15.57 44.82
C GLY A 561 21.58 -15.17 46.23
N SER A 562 20.67 -14.20 46.34
CA SER A 562 20.17 -13.67 47.62
C SER A 562 18.77 -14.21 47.96
N ALA A 563 18.74 -15.26 48.79
CA ALA A 563 17.63 -15.63 49.69
C ALA A 563 16.17 -15.67 49.15
N ALA A 564 15.90 -16.16 47.93
CA ALA A 564 14.55 -16.52 47.47
C ALA A 564 14.52 -17.68 46.44
N ALA A 565 15.31 -18.73 46.67
CA ALA A 565 15.78 -19.65 45.62
C ALA A 565 14.83 -20.77 45.13
N THR A 566 13.51 -20.71 45.36
CA THR A 566 12.57 -21.82 45.02
C THR A 566 11.44 -21.51 44.04
N ALA A 567 11.28 -20.27 43.58
CA ALA A 567 10.23 -19.91 42.59
C ALA A 567 10.75 -19.44 41.22
N ALA A 568 11.99 -18.91 41.16
CA ALA A 568 12.49 -18.06 40.07
C ALA A 568 13.43 -18.75 39.06
N ASN A 569 13.42 -20.08 38.95
CA ASN A 569 14.11 -20.74 37.84
C ASN A 569 13.38 -20.46 36.51
N GLY A 570 14.13 -19.98 35.51
CA GLY A 570 13.71 -19.92 34.11
C GLY A 570 12.91 -18.68 33.68
N ALA A 571 13.42 -17.47 33.92
CA ALA A 571 12.87 -16.25 33.32
C ALA A 571 13.85 -15.63 32.30
N LEU A 572 13.34 -15.32 31.09
CA LEU A 572 14.08 -14.96 29.87
C LEU A 572 14.28 -13.44 29.70
N THR A 573 15.41 -13.03 29.15
CA THR A 573 15.69 -11.65 28.73
C THR A 573 15.38 -11.50 27.23
N VAL A 574 14.41 -10.67 26.89
CA VAL A 574 14.05 -10.37 25.49
C VAL A 574 14.70 -9.05 25.10
N TYR A 575 15.46 -8.99 24.00
CA TYR A 575 15.99 -7.74 23.44
C TYR A 575 15.29 -7.43 22.11
N ILE A 576 14.82 -6.20 21.92
CA ILE A 576 14.20 -5.72 20.67
C ILE A 576 15.09 -4.62 20.08
N GLY A 577 15.44 -4.73 18.79
CA GLY A 577 16.20 -3.71 18.05
C GLY A 577 15.97 -3.79 16.54
N ASP A 578 16.51 -2.86 15.76
CA ASP A 578 16.32 -2.85 14.29
C ASP A 578 17.58 -2.57 13.46
N SER A 579 18.70 -2.23 14.10
CA SER A 579 19.92 -1.75 13.44
C SER A 579 21.08 -2.74 13.52
N THR A 580 22.09 -2.52 12.67
CA THR A 580 23.36 -3.25 12.73
C THR A 580 24.07 -3.10 14.09
N SER A 581 23.86 -1.96 14.78
CA SER A 581 24.45 -1.71 16.11
C SER A 581 23.88 -2.63 17.20
N ASP A 582 22.67 -3.15 16.99
CA ASP A 582 21.98 -4.01 17.95
C ASP A 582 22.44 -5.46 17.88
N LEU A 583 23.10 -5.90 16.79
CA LEU A 583 23.44 -7.31 16.56
C LEU A 583 24.23 -7.93 17.73
N GLY A 584 25.13 -7.17 18.36
CA GLY A 584 25.90 -7.62 19.53
C GLY A 584 25.02 -7.89 20.76
N ALA A 585 24.01 -7.05 21.01
CA ALA A 585 23.09 -7.20 22.12
C ALA A 585 21.99 -8.23 21.82
N LEU A 586 21.40 -8.19 20.63
CA LEU A 586 20.44 -9.17 20.11
C LEU A 586 20.96 -10.61 20.24
N LEU A 587 22.24 -10.86 19.94
CA LEU A 587 22.87 -12.19 20.05
C LEU A 587 23.29 -12.58 21.48
N ALA A 588 23.36 -11.62 22.41
CA ALA A 588 23.66 -11.86 23.83
C ALA A 588 22.39 -12.04 24.68
N ALA A 589 21.22 -11.67 24.17
CA ALA A 589 19.92 -11.89 24.82
C ALA A 589 19.50 -13.38 24.78
N ASP A 590 18.61 -13.79 25.70
CA ASP A 590 17.99 -15.12 25.64
C ASP A 590 17.08 -15.25 24.40
N VAL A 591 16.42 -14.14 24.02
CA VAL A 591 15.61 -13.98 22.81
C VAL A 591 15.89 -12.59 22.19
N GLY A 592 16.67 -12.55 21.11
CA GLY A 592 16.87 -11.34 20.31
C GLY A 592 15.83 -11.21 19.18
N VAL A 593 15.12 -10.09 19.13
CA VAL A 593 14.05 -9.78 18.18
C VAL A 593 14.42 -8.56 17.34
N VAL A 594 14.59 -8.75 16.04
CA VAL A 594 14.72 -7.72 15.02
C VAL A 594 13.33 -7.24 14.61
N VAL A 595 13.08 -5.93 14.66
CA VAL A 595 11.80 -5.34 14.22
C VAL A 595 11.96 -4.54 12.91
N GLY A 596 11.14 -4.84 11.90
CA GLY A 596 11.13 -4.09 10.65
C GLY A 596 12.15 -4.53 9.59
N ALA A 597 12.55 -3.60 8.70
CA ALA A 597 13.03 -3.96 7.36
C ALA A 597 14.48 -3.54 7.01
N ASN A 598 15.37 -3.36 7.99
CA ASN A 598 16.75 -2.92 7.75
C ASN A 598 17.54 -3.84 6.78
N ARG A 599 17.97 -3.29 5.63
CA ARG A 599 18.73 -4.03 4.59
C ARG A 599 20.18 -4.30 5.01
N LEU A 600 20.82 -3.36 5.71
CA LEU A 600 22.21 -3.48 6.12
C LEU A 600 22.37 -4.55 7.21
N LEU A 601 21.49 -4.56 8.22
CA LEU A 601 21.44 -5.60 9.25
C LEU A 601 21.38 -6.99 8.62
N ARG A 602 20.46 -7.21 7.67
CA ARG A 602 20.32 -8.52 6.99
C ARG A 602 21.56 -8.91 6.18
N ARG A 603 22.19 -7.96 5.48
CA ARG A 603 23.47 -8.18 4.76
C ARG A 603 24.59 -8.57 5.72
N VAL A 604 24.70 -7.91 6.88
CA VAL A 604 25.67 -8.26 7.92
C VAL A 604 25.37 -9.64 8.51
N ALA A 605 24.11 -9.91 8.84
CA ALA A 605 23.68 -11.19 9.39
C ALA A 605 24.02 -12.37 8.45
N ALA A 606 23.68 -12.28 7.17
CA ALA A 606 24.01 -13.29 6.16
C ALA A 606 25.54 -13.45 5.97
N ARG A 607 26.26 -12.32 5.88
CA ARG A 607 27.72 -12.30 5.74
C ARG A 607 28.48 -13.00 6.88
N TYR A 608 27.91 -13.05 8.08
CA TYR A 608 28.48 -13.70 9.27
C TYR A 608 27.68 -14.93 9.76
N GLY A 609 26.76 -15.46 8.96
CA GLY A 609 26.05 -16.72 9.26
C GLY A 609 25.04 -16.64 10.42
N VAL A 610 24.59 -15.43 10.76
CA VAL A 610 23.47 -15.21 11.68
C VAL A 610 22.16 -15.46 10.93
N ARG A 611 21.35 -16.41 11.44
CA ARG A 611 20.07 -16.77 10.82
C ARG A 611 18.93 -15.98 11.45
N LEU A 612 18.09 -15.37 10.62
CA LEU A 612 16.80 -14.83 11.05
C LEU A 612 15.73 -15.93 11.01
N ARG A 613 14.78 -15.88 11.95
CA ARG A 613 13.62 -16.78 12.11
C ARG A 613 12.36 -15.93 12.33
N PRO A 614 11.13 -16.38 12.05
CA PRO A 614 9.95 -15.59 12.37
C PRO A 614 9.77 -15.55 13.88
N LEU A 615 9.27 -14.44 14.43
CA LEU A 615 9.05 -14.32 15.87
C LEU A 615 8.13 -15.42 16.42
N ALA A 616 7.15 -15.88 15.63
CA ALA A 616 6.32 -17.05 15.96
C ALA A 616 7.10 -18.32 16.33
N ALA A 617 8.37 -18.47 15.90
CA ALA A 617 9.23 -19.61 16.23
C ALA A 617 10.15 -19.38 17.44
N ALA A 618 10.01 -18.27 18.17
CA ALA A 618 10.84 -17.94 19.32
C ALA A 618 10.40 -18.68 20.60
N PRO A 619 11.35 -19.16 21.43
CA PRO A 619 11.04 -19.85 22.67
C PRO A 619 10.64 -18.86 23.78
N LEU A 620 9.46 -19.06 24.36
CA LEU A 620 8.93 -18.28 25.50
C LEU A 620 8.99 -19.04 26.84
N ALA A 621 9.42 -20.30 26.80
CA ALA A 621 9.74 -21.11 27.97
C ALA A 621 11.26 -21.19 28.12
N ALA A 622 11.74 -21.27 29.36
CA ALA A 622 13.16 -21.44 29.63
C ALA A 622 13.69 -22.74 28.99
N PRO A 623 14.82 -22.69 28.25
CA PRO A 623 15.49 -23.91 27.85
C PRO A 623 15.95 -24.67 29.11
N THR A 624 15.66 -25.96 29.17
CA THR A 624 16.04 -26.83 30.31
C THR A 624 17.55 -27.08 30.42
N GLU A 625 18.31 -26.66 29.42
CA GLU A 625 19.77 -26.73 29.37
C GLU A 625 20.36 -25.34 29.06
N PRO A 626 21.52 -24.97 29.64
CA PRO A 626 22.21 -23.73 29.28
C PRO A 626 22.60 -23.74 27.79
N PRO A 627 22.62 -22.57 27.12
CA PRO A 627 23.01 -22.49 25.72
C PRO A 627 24.45 -22.98 25.51
N PRO A 628 24.75 -23.64 24.35
CA PRO A 628 26.10 -24.09 24.06
C PRO A 628 27.07 -22.90 23.94
N PRO A 629 28.35 -23.06 24.34
CA PRO A 629 29.34 -21.97 24.38
C PRO A 629 29.66 -21.36 23.00
N ASP A 630 29.28 -22.03 21.91
CA ASP A 630 29.63 -21.67 20.53
C ASP A 630 28.65 -20.65 19.89
N GLY A 631 27.69 -20.12 20.68
CA GLY A 631 26.83 -18.99 20.29
C GLY A 631 25.69 -19.34 19.32
N ARG A 632 24.46 -19.02 19.72
CA ARG A 632 23.29 -19.15 18.83
C ARG A 632 23.30 -17.99 17.83
N GLY A 633 23.91 -18.18 16.66
CA GLY A 633 23.71 -17.33 15.47
C GLY A 633 22.28 -17.45 14.92
N VAL A 634 21.29 -17.11 15.75
CA VAL A 634 19.85 -17.19 15.50
C VAL A 634 19.18 -16.01 16.18
N LEU A 635 18.60 -15.13 15.38
CA LEU A 635 17.75 -14.02 15.81
C LEU A 635 16.33 -14.26 15.30
N TYR A 636 15.36 -13.59 15.91
CA TYR A 636 13.96 -13.63 15.49
C TYR A 636 13.60 -12.31 14.81
N GLU A 637 12.64 -12.33 13.90
CA GLU A 637 12.24 -11.21 13.06
C GLU A 637 10.73 -11.01 13.20
N ALA A 638 10.31 -9.77 13.45
CA ALA A 638 8.92 -9.37 13.61
C ALA A 638 8.55 -8.29 12.59
N ALA A 639 7.36 -8.42 11.99
CA ALA A 639 6.80 -7.44 11.07
C ALA A 639 6.49 -6.09 11.74
N GLY A 640 6.25 -6.09 13.05
CA GLY A 640 6.03 -4.89 13.85
C GLY A 640 5.68 -5.17 15.30
N TRP A 641 5.44 -4.11 16.07
CA TRP A 641 5.12 -4.20 17.50
C TRP A 641 3.80 -4.93 17.81
N GLU A 642 2.83 -5.00 16.89
CA GLU A 642 1.61 -5.81 17.07
C GLU A 642 1.95 -7.32 17.19
N GLU A 643 2.83 -7.84 16.34
CA GLU A 643 3.31 -9.22 16.37
C GLU A 643 4.12 -9.48 17.64
N ILE A 644 4.98 -8.54 18.04
CA ILE A 644 5.74 -8.61 19.30
C ILE A 644 4.79 -8.70 20.49
N ARG A 645 3.76 -7.85 20.54
CA ARG A 645 2.75 -7.86 21.62
C ARG A 645 2.00 -9.19 21.68
N ALA A 646 1.51 -9.69 20.54
CA ALA A 646 0.81 -10.97 20.47
C ALA A 646 1.72 -12.14 20.88
N HIS A 647 2.96 -12.14 20.40
CA HIS A 647 3.94 -13.16 20.73
C HIS A 647 4.38 -13.12 22.21
N LEU A 648 4.54 -11.94 22.83
CA LEU A 648 4.94 -11.84 24.24
C LEU A 648 3.75 -11.99 25.21
N PHE A 649 2.58 -11.42 24.91
CA PHE A 649 1.47 -11.31 25.88
C PHE A 649 0.17 -12.03 25.47
N GLY A 650 -0.01 -12.31 24.18
CA GLY A 650 -1.19 -12.98 23.63
C GLY A 650 -2.11 -12.03 22.86
N VAL A 651 -3.15 -12.56 22.25
CA VAL A 651 -4.25 -11.76 21.71
C VAL A 651 -5.26 -11.56 22.84
N GLU A 652 -5.32 -10.35 23.38
CA GLU A 652 -6.37 -9.97 24.34
C GLU A 652 -7.69 -9.85 23.56
N GLY A 653 -8.70 -10.62 23.97
CA GLY A 653 -10.05 -10.48 23.45
C GLY A 653 -10.66 -9.13 23.88
N PRO A 654 -11.72 -8.66 23.21
CA PRO A 654 -12.45 -7.47 23.65
C PRO A 654 -13.24 -7.79 24.93
N ASP A 655 -12.58 -7.71 26.08
CA ASP A 655 -13.22 -7.90 27.38
C ASP A 655 -14.33 -6.85 27.59
N SER A 656 -15.50 -7.35 27.95
CA SER A 656 -16.69 -6.54 28.18
C SER A 656 -16.52 -5.64 29.40
N HIS A 657 -16.93 -4.37 29.24
CA HIS A 657 -17.11 -3.30 30.23
C HIS A 657 -15.95 -2.28 30.41
N GLU A 658 -16.32 -1.01 30.23
CA GLU A 658 -15.68 0.24 30.71
C GLU A 658 -14.52 0.93 29.95
N HIS A 659 -14.03 0.47 28.79
CA HIS A 659 -12.95 1.17 28.04
C HIS A 659 -13.31 1.78 26.67
N GLU A 660 -14.60 1.99 26.41
CA GLU A 660 -15.10 2.52 25.11
C GLU A 660 -15.04 4.07 24.96
N LYS A 661 -14.34 4.79 25.85
CA LYS A 661 -14.28 6.27 25.83
C LYS A 661 -12.88 6.90 25.69
N THR A 662 -11.81 6.11 25.68
CA THR A 662 -10.43 6.64 25.70
C THR A 662 -9.56 6.23 24.51
N SER A 663 -9.86 5.13 23.81
CA SER A 663 -9.07 4.67 22.66
C SER A 663 -9.25 5.55 21.41
N ALA A 664 -10.46 6.07 21.16
CA ALA A 664 -10.75 6.95 20.02
C ALA A 664 -9.98 8.28 20.07
N ALA A 665 -9.70 8.81 21.26
CA ALA A 665 -8.94 10.04 21.44
C ALA A 665 -7.43 9.85 21.15
N ALA A 666 -6.86 8.71 21.54
CA ALA A 666 -5.44 8.41 21.33
C ALA A 666 -5.09 8.18 19.85
N ALA A 667 -5.97 7.50 19.10
CA ALA A 667 -5.79 7.30 17.67
C ALA A 667 -5.89 8.60 16.86
N ALA A 668 -6.78 9.52 17.27
CA ALA A 668 -6.90 10.85 16.66
C ALA A 668 -5.66 11.74 16.93
N ALA A 669 -5.13 11.71 18.16
CA ALA A 669 -3.96 12.51 18.52
C ALA A 669 -2.67 12.08 17.78
N ALA A 670 -2.49 10.77 17.54
CA ALA A 670 -1.32 10.26 16.81
C ALA A 670 -1.29 10.68 15.32
N ALA A 671 -2.45 10.93 14.70
CA ALA A 671 -2.52 11.41 13.32
C ALA A 671 -2.25 12.93 13.19
N ALA A 672 -2.48 13.70 14.26
CA ALA A 672 -2.31 15.16 14.26
C ALA A 672 -0.85 15.61 14.45
N ALA A 673 0.01 14.80 15.10
CA ALA A 673 1.38 15.17 15.45
C ALA A 673 2.40 15.13 14.28
N ALA A 674 1.97 14.80 13.07
CA ALA A 674 2.88 14.52 11.95
C ALA A 674 3.21 15.73 11.04
N VAL A 675 2.55 16.88 11.16
CA VAL A 675 2.69 17.99 10.18
C VAL A 675 2.91 19.34 10.87
N HIS A 676 4.16 19.61 11.28
CA HIS A 676 4.77 20.95 11.32
C HIS A 676 6.24 20.86 11.77
N GLU A 677 7.17 21.38 10.97
CA GLU A 677 8.28 22.23 11.43
C GLU A 677 8.65 23.22 10.29
N PRO A 678 9.22 24.41 10.57
CA PRO A 678 9.18 25.56 9.66
C PRO A 678 10.54 25.98 9.07
N VAL A 679 10.53 26.80 8.01
CA VAL A 679 11.71 27.56 7.53
C VAL A 679 11.32 28.99 7.10
N ALA A 680 11.83 30.01 7.81
CA ALA A 680 11.87 31.43 7.41
C ALA A 680 12.98 32.12 8.24
N VAL A 681 14.08 32.69 7.70
CA VAL A 681 14.30 33.87 6.80
C VAL A 681 14.60 35.19 7.54
N ALA A 682 15.83 35.72 7.34
CA ALA A 682 16.26 37.14 7.33
C ALA A 682 17.80 37.15 7.07
N SER A 683 18.44 37.89 6.17
CA SER A 683 18.38 39.28 5.69
C SER A 683 18.98 40.34 6.63
N THR A 684 20.15 40.89 6.27
CA THR A 684 20.60 42.25 6.63
C THR A 684 21.39 42.85 5.45
N ALA A 685 21.36 44.18 5.31
CA ALA A 685 21.82 44.89 4.12
C ALA A 685 22.95 45.89 4.39
N THR A 686 23.86 46.01 3.43
CA THR A 686 24.71 47.17 3.09
C THR A 686 24.99 47.05 1.58
N GLY A 687 24.96 48.06 0.71
CA GLY A 687 25.04 49.51 0.87
C GLY A 687 26.25 50.03 0.06
N VAL A 688 26.10 51.17 -0.65
CA VAL A 688 27.15 51.99 -1.36
C VAL A 688 27.17 51.98 -2.92
N GLU A 689 26.59 53.07 -3.48
CA GLU A 689 27.07 53.96 -4.56
C GLU A 689 26.97 53.72 -6.11
N ARG A 690 26.25 54.68 -6.73
CA ARG A 690 26.59 55.60 -7.88
C ARG A 690 26.80 55.08 -9.33
N GLY A 691 26.18 55.84 -10.25
CA GLY A 691 26.54 55.98 -11.69
C GLY A 691 25.31 55.95 -12.62
N THR A 692 24.68 57.08 -13.02
CA THR A 692 24.94 57.89 -14.24
C THR A 692 24.84 57.08 -15.56
N SER A 693 24.14 57.48 -16.63
CA SER A 693 23.58 58.78 -17.08
C SER A 693 22.37 58.57 -18.05
N GLU A 694 21.44 59.53 -18.22
CA GLU A 694 21.23 60.40 -19.43
C GLU A 694 21.08 59.69 -20.80
N ALA A 695 20.24 60.09 -21.77
CA ALA A 695 19.12 61.07 -21.86
C ALA A 695 18.44 60.95 -23.27
N ARG A 696 17.21 61.52 -23.45
CA ARG A 696 16.64 62.23 -24.66
C ARG A 696 16.70 61.55 -26.07
N GLU A 697 15.88 61.86 -27.11
CA GLU A 697 14.76 62.78 -27.39
C GLU A 697 13.98 62.30 -28.66
N ASP A 698 12.74 62.80 -28.85
CA ASP A 698 12.00 63.11 -30.11
C ASP A 698 11.64 62.12 -31.27
N GLY A 699 10.44 62.35 -31.84
CA GLY A 699 10.10 62.22 -33.29
C GLY A 699 9.62 60.85 -33.84
N VAL A 700 8.34 60.45 -33.85
CA VAL A 700 7.13 60.94 -34.60
C VAL A 700 7.02 60.45 -36.09
N VAL A 701 5.86 59.83 -36.41
CA VAL A 701 5.29 59.38 -37.73
C VAL A 701 5.61 57.97 -38.33
N MET A 702 4.76 57.01 -37.95
CA MET A 702 3.97 56.06 -38.79
C MET A 702 4.56 55.24 -39.98
N ALA A 703 4.27 53.94 -39.88
CA ALA A 703 3.85 52.99 -40.93
C ALA A 703 4.89 52.31 -41.85
N ALA A 704 5.44 51.19 -41.36
CA ALA A 704 5.76 50.02 -42.19
C ALA A 704 5.50 48.72 -41.41
N SER A 705 5.03 47.68 -42.11
CA SER A 705 4.75 46.35 -41.56
C SER A 705 6.03 45.63 -41.14
N ALA A 706 6.10 45.13 -39.89
CA ALA A 706 7.19 44.29 -39.39
C ALA A 706 6.64 43.03 -38.69
N ALA A 707 7.42 41.95 -38.76
CA ALA A 707 7.05 40.60 -38.31
C ALA A 707 6.78 40.50 -36.79
N PRO A 708 6.02 39.47 -36.33
CA PRO A 708 5.90 39.18 -34.90
C PRO A 708 7.29 38.87 -34.30
N PRO A 709 7.56 39.32 -33.05
CA PRO A 709 8.85 39.10 -32.42
C PRO A 709 9.09 37.60 -32.18
N SER A 710 10.33 37.17 -32.38
CA SER A 710 10.79 35.83 -32.02
C SER A 710 10.69 35.61 -30.50
N PRO A 711 10.29 34.42 -30.03
CA PRO A 711 10.09 34.16 -28.61
C PRO A 711 11.43 34.05 -27.87
N SER A 712 11.83 35.12 -27.18
CA SER A 712 12.95 35.09 -26.25
C SER A 712 12.48 34.64 -24.86
N SER A 713 13.31 33.84 -24.19
CA SER A 713 13.10 33.24 -22.86
C SER A 713 11.81 32.40 -22.72
N ALA A 714 11.97 31.07 -22.67
CA ALA A 714 10.95 30.20 -22.12
C ALA A 714 10.81 30.47 -20.61
N ALA A 715 9.72 31.11 -20.19
CA ALA A 715 9.38 31.22 -18.78
C ALA A 715 9.08 29.82 -18.20
N ALA A 716 9.53 29.55 -16.98
CA ALA A 716 9.30 28.26 -16.33
C ALA A 716 7.79 27.96 -16.22
N CYS A 717 7.35 26.88 -16.87
CA CYS A 717 5.93 26.53 -16.98
C CYS A 717 5.50 25.66 -15.79
N GLY A 718 4.95 26.29 -14.75
CA GLY A 718 4.34 25.58 -13.62
C GLY A 718 2.92 25.10 -13.94
N LEU A 719 2.59 23.88 -13.51
CA LEU A 719 1.23 23.32 -13.58
C LEU A 719 0.28 24.18 -12.71
N PRO A 720 -0.84 24.72 -13.22
CA PRO A 720 -1.78 25.51 -12.42
C PRO A 720 -2.37 24.69 -11.27
N ARG A 721 -2.51 25.30 -10.08
CA ARG A 721 -2.94 24.66 -8.84
C ARG A 721 -4.24 25.29 -8.33
N VAL A 722 -5.20 24.47 -7.89
CA VAL A 722 -6.44 24.96 -7.25
C VAL A 722 -6.69 24.23 -5.93
N LEU A 723 -6.88 25.01 -4.87
CA LEU A 723 -7.36 24.53 -3.58
C LEU A 723 -8.89 24.54 -3.57
N SER A 724 -9.51 23.36 -3.41
CA SER A 724 -10.93 23.26 -3.07
C SER A 724 -11.14 23.09 -1.57
N ILE A 725 -12.03 23.88 -0.98
CA ILE A 725 -12.39 23.87 0.43
C ILE A 725 -13.86 23.43 0.53
N ALA A 726 -14.10 22.15 0.80
CA ALA A 726 -15.45 21.56 0.68
C ALA A 726 -15.64 20.28 1.52
N GLY A 727 -16.90 19.86 1.67
CA GLY A 727 -17.26 18.61 2.32
C GLY A 727 -17.02 17.37 1.45
N SER A 728 -16.80 16.21 2.08
CA SER A 728 -16.63 14.91 1.44
C SER A 728 -17.97 14.22 1.18
N ASP A 729 -18.22 13.83 -0.07
CA ASP A 729 -19.33 12.97 -0.50
C ASP A 729 -18.87 11.51 -0.57
N SER A 730 -19.35 10.65 0.34
CA SER A 730 -19.08 9.20 0.29
C SER A 730 -19.53 8.53 -1.01
N GLY A 731 -20.55 9.05 -1.70
CA GLY A 731 -20.98 8.57 -3.03
C GLY A 731 -20.09 9.06 -4.18
N GLY A 732 -19.15 9.97 -3.91
CA GLY A 732 -18.17 10.49 -4.86
C GLY A 732 -18.75 11.22 -6.08
N GLY A 733 -20.01 11.67 -6.03
CA GLY A 733 -20.70 12.36 -7.11
C GLY A 733 -20.67 13.88 -6.99
N ALA A 734 -20.59 14.41 -5.78
CA ALA A 734 -20.52 15.82 -5.40
C ALA A 734 -19.30 16.07 -4.49
N GLY A 735 -19.29 17.21 -3.78
CA GLY A 735 -18.29 17.52 -2.76
C GLY A 735 -16.86 17.59 -3.29
N ILE A 736 -15.90 17.36 -2.40
CA ILE A 736 -14.47 17.39 -2.72
C ILE A 736 -14.09 16.36 -3.80
N GLN A 737 -14.81 15.24 -3.89
CA GLN A 737 -14.61 14.21 -4.92
C GLN A 737 -14.99 14.73 -6.32
N ALA A 738 -16.12 15.43 -6.45
CA ALA A 738 -16.47 16.09 -7.71
C ALA A 738 -15.48 17.20 -8.05
N ASP A 739 -15.03 17.96 -7.05
CA ASP A 739 -14.05 19.03 -7.23
C ASP A 739 -12.73 18.48 -7.80
N VAL A 740 -12.09 17.52 -7.11
CA VAL A 740 -10.82 16.89 -7.56
C VAL A 740 -10.98 16.28 -8.96
N LYS A 741 -12.06 15.51 -9.19
CA LYS A 741 -12.34 14.94 -10.52
C LYS A 741 -12.49 16.00 -11.61
N THR A 742 -13.07 17.15 -11.29
CA THR A 742 -13.23 18.26 -12.22
C THR A 742 -11.89 18.95 -12.49
N LEU A 743 -11.17 19.35 -11.44
CA LEU A 743 -9.88 20.06 -11.53
C LEU A 743 -8.87 19.22 -12.34
N MET A 744 -8.74 17.93 -12.03
CA MET A 744 -7.87 17.01 -12.78
C MET A 744 -8.35 16.83 -14.23
N ALA A 745 -9.65 16.65 -14.48
CA ALA A 745 -10.17 16.57 -15.85
C ALA A 745 -9.93 17.88 -16.64
N ARG A 746 -9.86 19.03 -15.98
CA ARG A 746 -9.51 20.31 -16.61
C ARG A 746 -8.00 20.57 -16.68
N GLY A 747 -7.14 19.63 -16.26
CA GLY A 747 -5.68 19.76 -16.37
C GLY A 747 -5.06 20.72 -15.35
N VAL A 748 -5.56 20.69 -14.11
CA VAL A 748 -5.15 21.54 -12.99
C VAL A 748 -4.83 20.65 -11.78
N PHE A 749 -3.76 20.95 -11.06
CA PHE A 749 -3.38 20.26 -9.84
C PHE A 749 -4.41 20.56 -8.74
N ALA A 750 -5.02 19.51 -8.19
CA ALA A 750 -6.11 19.63 -7.23
C ALA A 750 -5.57 19.45 -5.80
N MET A 751 -5.81 20.45 -4.95
CA MET A 751 -5.51 20.44 -3.52
C MET A 751 -6.81 20.57 -2.74
N THR A 752 -6.85 20.09 -1.50
CA THR A 752 -8.10 19.95 -0.75
C THR A 752 -7.98 20.34 0.71
N ALA A 753 -8.95 21.08 1.23
CA ALA A 753 -9.22 21.20 2.66
C ALA A 753 -10.66 20.74 2.95
N LEU A 754 -10.80 19.75 3.85
CA LEU A 754 -12.07 19.12 4.18
C LEU A 754 -12.80 19.94 5.25
N THR A 755 -14.06 20.29 4.96
CA THR A 755 -14.91 21.07 5.88
C THR A 755 -15.87 20.19 6.69
N ALA A 756 -16.23 19.02 6.15
CA ALA A 756 -17.05 18.01 6.82
C ALA A 756 -16.93 16.66 6.08
N LEU A 757 -17.22 15.56 6.77
CA LEU A 757 -17.46 14.25 6.17
C LEU A 757 -18.98 14.00 6.12
N THR A 758 -19.50 13.52 4.99
CA THR A 758 -20.93 13.17 4.87
C THR A 758 -21.12 11.70 4.55
N ALA A 759 -21.96 11.01 5.32
CA ALA A 759 -22.44 9.67 4.99
C ALA A 759 -23.54 9.82 3.92
N GLN A 760 -23.11 10.06 2.68
CA GLN A 760 -23.97 10.41 1.55
C GLN A 760 -23.97 9.32 0.47
N ASN A 761 -25.12 9.11 -0.17
CA ASN A 761 -25.29 8.26 -1.35
C ASN A 761 -26.36 8.87 -2.29
N THR A 762 -26.73 8.18 -3.38
CA THR A 762 -27.69 8.72 -4.37
C THR A 762 -29.10 8.98 -3.83
N HIS A 763 -29.47 8.42 -2.68
CA HIS A 763 -30.77 8.63 -2.03
C HIS A 763 -30.79 9.84 -1.08
N GLY A 764 -29.63 10.27 -0.56
CA GLY A 764 -29.55 11.38 0.38
C GLY A 764 -28.33 11.36 1.29
N VAL A 765 -28.42 12.12 2.38
CA VAL A 765 -27.39 12.26 3.41
C VAL A 765 -27.91 11.69 4.72
N SER A 766 -27.27 10.66 5.23
CA SER A 766 -27.65 9.99 6.49
C SER A 766 -26.98 10.61 7.72
N ALA A 767 -25.80 11.22 7.55
CA ALA A 767 -25.08 11.91 8.62
C ALA A 767 -24.10 12.95 8.04
N VAL A 768 -23.82 13.99 8.83
CA VAL A 768 -22.78 15.00 8.59
C VAL A 768 -21.90 15.07 9.84
N HIS A 769 -20.59 15.00 9.66
CA HIS A 769 -19.59 15.19 10.71
C HIS A 769 -18.72 16.38 10.33
N ALA A 770 -18.96 17.53 10.96
CA ALA A 770 -18.19 18.74 10.71
C ALA A 770 -16.72 18.55 11.11
N VAL A 771 -15.80 19.08 10.30
CA VAL A 771 -14.39 19.15 10.68
C VAL A 771 -14.20 20.31 11.67
N PRO A 772 -13.47 20.14 12.79
CA PRO A 772 -13.21 21.22 13.73
C PRO A 772 -12.58 22.45 13.05
N PRO A 773 -13.02 23.69 13.33
CA PRO A 773 -12.55 24.88 12.62
C PRO A 773 -11.03 25.09 12.68
N GLU A 774 -10.39 24.70 13.78
CA GLU A 774 -8.94 24.73 13.96
C GLU A 774 -8.20 23.76 13.02
N PHE A 775 -8.77 22.57 12.76
CA PHE A 775 -8.20 21.62 11.81
C PHE A 775 -8.50 22.01 10.36
N LEU A 776 -9.63 22.69 10.10
CA LEU A 776 -9.88 23.33 8.82
C LEU A 776 -8.87 24.45 8.54
N MET A 777 -8.52 25.25 9.54
CA MET A 777 -7.48 26.28 9.45
C MET A 777 -6.12 25.66 9.11
N GLN A 778 -5.69 24.64 9.87
CA GLN A 778 -4.43 23.91 9.64
C GLN A 778 -4.35 23.30 8.24
N GLN A 779 -5.43 22.71 7.72
CA GLN A 779 -5.45 22.19 6.34
C GLN A 779 -5.26 23.29 5.28
N ILE A 780 -5.88 24.46 5.47
CA ILE A 780 -5.76 25.59 4.54
C ILE A 780 -4.34 26.17 4.60
N ASP A 781 -3.82 26.40 5.81
CA ASP A 781 -2.47 26.94 5.99
C ASP A 781 -1.41 25.97 5.44
N ALA A 782 -1.50 24.67 5.73
CA ALA A 782 -0.54 23.67 5.24
C ALA A 782 -0.47 23.59 3.70
N VAL A 783 -1.59 23.78 2.99
CA VAL A 783 -1.58 23.86 1.53
C VAL A 783 -1.03 25.22 1.05
N LEU A 784 -1.53 26.33 1.59
CA LEU A 784 -1.23 27.65 1.06
C LEU A 784 0.16 28.19 1.46
N SER A 785 0.77 27.69 2.54
CA SER A 785 2.14 28.07 2.94
C SER A 785 3.24 27.39 2.13
N ASP A 786 3.00 26.14 1.69
CA ASP A 786 3.97 25.32 0.95
C ASP A 786 3.68 25.35 -0.56
N LEU A 787 2.53 24.77 -0.95
CA LEU A 787 2.16 24.61 -2.35
C LEU A 787 1.57 25.87 -2.99
N GLY A 788 1.06 26.81 -2.18
CA GLY A 788 0.32 27.98 -2.66
C GLY A 788 -0.96 27.60 -3.42
N ALA A 789 -1.52 28.55 -4.19
CA ALA A 789 -2.62 28.28 -5.12
C ALA A 789 -2.66 29.33 -6.25
N ASP A 790 -3.20 28.97 -7.40
CA ASP A 790 -3.47 29.87 -8.53
C ASP A 790 -4.97 30.22 -8.66
N ALA A 791 -5.85 29.44 -8.02
CA ALA A 791 -7.20 29.88 -7.59
C ALA A 791 -7.69 29.06 -6.38
N ILE A 792 -8.71 29.56 -5.69
CA ILE A 792 -9.41 28.85 -4.59
C ILE A 792 -10.88 28.64 -4.99
N LYS A 793 -11.44 27.47 -4.66
CA LYS A 793 -12.88 27.18 -4.73
C LYS A 793 -13.40 26.81 -3.34
N THR A 794 -14.57 27.31 -2.95
CA THR A 794 -15.27 26.86 -1.74
C THR A 794 -16.57 26.14 -2.10
N GLY A 795 -16.90 25.08 -1.38
CA GLY A 795 -18.18 24.37 -1.45
C GLY A 795 -18.94 24.44 -0.13
N MET A 796 -19.55 23.32 0.25
CA MET A 796 -20.28 23.17 1.52
C MET A 796 -19.42 23.56 2.74
N LEU A 797 -19.97 24.42 3.59
CA LEU A 797 -19.39 24.82 4.87
C LEU A 797 -20.44 24.53 5.97
N PRO A 798 -20.12 23.71 7.00
CA PRO A 798 -21.14 23.16 7.89
C PRO A 798 -21.75 24.21 8.84
N ASN A 799 -20.97 25.20 9.27
CA ASN A 799 -21.37 26.18 10.27
C ASN A 799 -20.69 27.54 10.04
N ALA A 800 -21.11 28.56 10.80
CA ALA A 800 -20.62 29.93 10.64
C ALA A 800 -19.12 30.09 11.00
N GLU A 801 -18.59 29.23 11.88
CA GLU A 801 -17.17 29.22 12.27
C GLU A 801 -16.27 28.78 11.11
N ALA A 802 -16.67 27.72 10.39
CA ALA A 802 -15.98 27.29 9.17
C ALA A 802 -15.96 28.40 8.10
N VAL A 803 -17.06 29.14 7.93
CA VAL A 803 -17.10 30.31 7.03
C VAL A 803 -16.12 31.40 7.49
N HIS A 804 -16.04 31.66 8.79
CA HIS A 804 -15.15 32.67 9.35
C HIS A 804 -13.67 32.30 9.15
N VAL A 805 -13.28 31.05 9.46
CA VAL A 805 -11.93 30.52 9.25
C VAL A 805 -11.52 30.63 7.78
N VAL A 806 -12.37 30.20 6.85
CA VAL A 806 -12.07 30.27 5.41
C VAL A 806 -11.89 31.73 4.95
N ALA A 807 -12.77 32.62 5.38
CA ALA A 807 -12.67 34.05 5.04
C ALA A 807 -11.43 34.71 5.66
N ASP A 808 -11.05 34.38 6.90
CA ASP A 808 -9.85 34.87 7.55
C ASP A 808 -8.57 34.42 6.84
N ARG A 809 -8.44 33.11 6.57
CA ARG A 809 -7.29 32.55 5.84
C ARG A 809 -7.14 33.15 4.44
N ILE A 810 -8.24 33.32 3.71
CA ILE A 810 -8.20 33.98 2.38
C ILE A 810 -7.75 35.44 2.50
N ARG A 811 -8.15 36.19 3.53
CA ARG A 811 -7.64 37.55 3.76
C ARG A 811 -6.15 37.54 4.07
N HIS A 812 -5.71 36.66 4.97
CA HIS A 812 -4.31 36.53 5.38
C HIS A 812 -3.37 36.31 4.18
N TYR A 813 -3.66 35.32 3.34
CA TYR A 813 -2.85 35.03 2.14
C TYR A 813 -2.98 36.09 1.03
N ARG A 814 -4.07 36.87 0.98
CA ARG A 814 -4.20 38.01 0.06
C ARG A 814 -3.53 39.29 0.56
N SER A 815 -3.31 39.45 1.86
CA SER A 815 -2.75 40.68 2.44
C SER A 815 -1.21 40.76 2.41
N GLY A 816 -0.52 39.75 1.88
CA GLY A 816 0.93 39.76 1.67
C GLY A 816 1.80 39.61 2.93
N ALA A 817 1.21 39.56 4.12
CA ALA A 817 1.92 39.45 5.41
C ALA A 817 2.64 38.10 5.63
N ALA A 818 2.36 37.09 4.80
CA ALA A 818 2.96 35.75 4.85
C ALA A 818 3.66 35.36 3.52
N ALA A 819 4.17 36.34 2.76
CA ALA A 819 4.85 36.12 1.50
C ALA A 819 6.31 35.59 1.69
N ALA A 820 6.44 34.36 2.20
CA ALA A 820 7.67 33.57 2.07
C ALA A 820 7.72 32.78 0.74
N ALA A 821 6.56 32.47 0.17
CA ALA A 821 6.44 31.88 -1.16
C ALA A 821 6.38 32.99 -2.24
N PRO A 822 7.20 32.93 -3.31
CA PRO A 822 7.03 33.84 -4.44
C PRO A 822 5.71 33.52 -5.18
N PRO A 823 4.95 34.54 -5.64
CA PRO A 823 3.84 34.29 -6.55
C PRO A 823 4.35 33.60 -7.82
N SER A 824 3.61 32.59 -8.27
CA SER A 824 3.84 31.92 -9.55
C SER A 824 3.83 32.95 -10.70
N SER A 825 4.73 32.76 -11.67
CA SER A 825 4.91 33.63 -12.83
C SER A 825 3.69 33.73 -13.78
N THR A 826 2.60 33.03 -13.46
CA THR A 826 1.40 32.84 -14.27
C THR A 826 0.22 33.74 -13.88
N SER A 827 0.27 34.46 -12.77
CA SER A 827 -0.77 35.44 -12.37
C SER A 827 -0.36 36.89 -12.70
N PRO A 828 -0.87 37.51 -13.79
CA PRO A 828 -0.35 38.81 -14.27
C PRO A 828 -0.61 40.02 -13.36
N HIS A 829 -1.41 39.85 -12.31
CA HIS A 829 -2.00 40.96 -11.53
C HIS A 829 -1.96 40.76 -9.99
N GLY A 830 -1.24 39.75 -9.48
CA GLY A 830 -1.08 39.56 -8.02
C GLY A 830 -2.36 39.30 -7.22
N PHE A 831 -3.45 38.86 -7.87
CA PHE A 831 -4.76 38.67 -7.27
C PHE A 831 -5.19 37.19 -7.34
N LEU A 832 -5.30 36.53 -6.19
CA LEU A 832 -5.72 35.13 -6.09
C LEU A 832 -7.23 34.98 -6.29
N PRO A 833 -7.73 34.37 -7.40
CA PRO A 833 -9.15 34.24 -7.66
C PRO A 833 -9.85 33.33 -6.65
N LEU A 834 -11.07 33.71 -6.25
CA LEU A 834 -11.93 32.93 -5.35
C LEU A 834 -13.29 32.66 -6.00
N VAL A 835 -13.62 31.38 -6.17
CA VAL A 835 -14.95 30.91 -6.60
C VAL A 835 -15.71 30.41 -5.38
N VAL A 836 -16.84 31.04 -5.05
CA VAL A 836 -17.68 30.64 -3.92
C VAL A 836 -18.94 29.95 -4.42
N ASP A 837 -19.06 28.65 -4.19
CA ASP A 837 -20.31 27.88 -4.39
C ASP A 837 -21.06 27.82 -3.05
N PRO A 838 -22.11 28.63 -2.84
CA PRO A 838 -22.72 28.84 -1.53
C PRO A 838 -23.72 27.72 -1.21
N VAL A 839 -23.22 26.49 -1.05
CA VAL A 839 -24.03 25.29 -0.79
C VAL A 839 -24.65 25.37 0.60
N LEU A 840 -25.95 25.67 0.67
CA LEU A 840 -26.73 25.78 1.91
C LEU A 840 -27.61 24.54 2.17
N VAL A 841 -28.05 23.87 1.11
CA VAL A 841 -28.96 22.70 1.14
C VAL A 841 -28.43 21.67 0.16
N SER A 842 -28.57 20.38 0.45
CA SER A 842 -28.21 19.33 -0.52
C SER A 842 -29.11 19.40 -1.75
N THR A 843 -28.64 18.92 -2.89
CA THR A 843 -29.48 18.71 -4.09
C THR A 843 -30.67 17.78 -3.80
N SER A 844 -30.59 16.95 -2.76
CA SER A 844 -31.65 16.07 -2.23
C SER A 844 -32.51 16.72 -1.12
N GLY A 845 -32.43 18.04 -0.92
CA GLY A 845 -33.31 18.80 -0.03
C GLY A 845 -33.01 18.74 1.47
N HIS A 846 -31.89 18.14 1.88
CA HIS A 846 -31.49 18.05 3.29
C HIS A 846 -30.65 19.27 3.69
N SER A 847 -30.86 19.81 4.89
CA SER A 847 -30.02 20.92 5.40
C SER A 847 -28.59 20.42 5.61
N LEU A 848 -27.64 21.03 4.90
CA LEU A 848 -26.21 20.71 5.01
C LEU A 848 -25.45 21.68 5.90
N ALA A 849 -26.12 22.77 6.28
CA ALA A 849 -25.58 23.86 7.07
C ALA A 849 -26.43 24.06 8.33
N GLU A 850 -25.76 24.43 9.42
CA GLU A 850 -26.38 24.90 10.65
C GLU A 850 -26.88 26.35 10.52
N GLY A 851 -27.67 26.79 11.51
CA GLY A 851 -28.22 28.15 11.54
C GLY A 851 -27.11 29.22 11.51
N GLY A 852 -27.22 30.17 10.59
CA GLY A 852 -26.31 31.33 10.50
C GLY A 852 -25.27 31.28 9.37
N VAL A 853 -25.08 30.15 8.68
CA VAL A 853 -24.13 30.04 7.55
C VAL A 853 -24.40 31.07 6.45
N ALA A 854 -25.66 31.24 6.03
CA ALA A 854 -26.02 32.23 5.01
C ALA A 854 -25.64 33.68 5.41
N ALA A 855 -25.80 34.03 6.69
CA ALA A 855 -25.42 35.35 7.20
C ALA A 855 -23.89 35.53 7.25
N ALA A 856 -23.14 34.49 7.66
CA ALA A 856 -21.68 34.49 7.62
C ALA A 856 -21.14 34.58 6.20
N LEU A 857 -21.75 33.87 5.23
CA LEU A 857 -21.36 33.93 3.81
C LEU A 857 -21.52 35.35 3.26
N LEU A 858 -22.65 36.00 3.50
CA LEU A 858 -22.91 37.38 3.06
C LEU A 858 -21.93 38.41 3.66
N ARG A 859 -21.60 38.25 4.94
CA ARG A 859 -20.78 39.20 5.71
C ARG A 859 -19.28 39.01 5.47
N ASP A 860 -18.81 37.76 5.46
CA ASP A 860 -17.38 37.46 5.58
C ASP A 860 -16.77 36.97 4.26
N LEU A 861 -17.42 36.01 3.57
CA LEU A 861 -16.80 35.26 2.46
C LEU A 861 -17.16 35.79 1.07
N LEU A 862 -18.44 36.08 0.80
CA LEU A 862 -18.89 36.60 -0.50
C LEU A 862 -18.23 37.94 -0.88
N PRO A 863 -17.94 38.89 0.03
CA PRO A 863 -17.17 40.10 -0.29
C PRO A 863 -15.73 39.83 -0.78
N LEU A 864 -15.21 38.62 -0.59
CA LEU A 864 -13.90 38.18 -1.10
C LEU A 864 -14.01 37.46 -2.46
N ALA A 865 -15.22 37.08 -2.88
CA ALA A 865 -15.43 36.23 -4.06
C ALA A 865 -15.12 36.99 -5.36
N THR A 866 -14.31 36.38 -6.23
CA THR A 866 -14.17 36.79 -7.63
C THR A 866 -15.45 36.48 -8.40
N VAL A 867 -16.06 35.33 -8.10
CA VAL A 867 -17.42 34.99 -8.54
C VAL A 867 -18.12 34.12 -7.51
N ALA A 868 -19.37 34.47 -7.20
CA ALA A 868 -20.29 33.64 -6.43
C ALA A 868 -21.20 32.85 -7.39
N THR A 869 -21.44 31.56 -7.14
CA THR A 869 -22.19 30.68 -8.06
C THR A 869 -23.49 30.10 -7.45
N PRO A 870 -24.41 30.88 -6.85
CA PRO A 870 -25.64 30.34 -6.25
C PRO A 870 -26.59 29.72 -7.29
N ASN A 871 -27.32 28.68 -6.90
CA ASN A 871 -28.55 28.26 -7.60
C ASN A 871 -29.74 29.14 -7.16
N ILE A 872 -30.93 28.88 -7.73
CA ILE A 872 -32.15 29.64 -7.40
C ILE A 872 -32.49 29.57 -5.90
N PRO A 873 -32.65 28.38 -5.26
CA PRO A 873 -32.86 28.29 -3.81
C PRO A 873 -31.77 28.95 -2.94
N GLU A 874 -30.50 28.85 -3.32
CA GLU A 874 -29.38 29.49 -2.63
C GLU A 874 -29.46 31.02 -2.74
N ALA A 875 -29.85 31.56 -3.91
CA ALA A 875 -30.05 33.00 -4.10
C ALA A 875 -31.24 33.53 -3.28
N GLU A 876 -32.35 32.80 -3.24
CA GLU A 876 -33.52 33.10 -2.39
C GLU A 876 -33.12 33.17 -0.91
N ALA A 877 -32.36 32.17 -0.42
CA ALA A 877 -31.89 32.11 0.96
C ALA A 877 -30.87 33.22 1.32
N LEU A 878 -29.94 33.55 0.42
CA LEU A 878 -28.94 34.62 0.64
C LEU A 878 -29.55 36.03 0.57
N LEU A 879 -30.57 36.23 -0.26
CA LEU A 879 -31.27 37.52 -0.32
C LEU A 879 -32.33 37.65 0.77
N ALA A 880 -32.87 36.53 1.26
CA ALA A 880 -34.11 36.46 2.04
C ALA A 880 -35.30 37.06 1.26
N CYS A 881 -35.37 36.77 -0.04
CA CYS A 881 -36.39 37.28 -0.95
C CYS A 881 -37.48 36.23 -1.26
N GLY A 882 -38.55 36.67 -1.92
CA GLY A 882 -39.60 35.78 -2.42
C GLY A 882 -39.14 34.91 -3.61
N PRO A 883 -39.95 33.93 -4.03
CA PRO A 883 -39.54 32.93 -5.01
C PRO A 883 -39.16 33.55 -6.37
N ILE A 884 -37.99 33.14 -6.88
CA ILE A 884 -37.42 33.56 -8.16
C ILE A 884 -37.99 32.67 -9.25
N THR A 885 -39.01 33.16 -9.97
CA THR A 885 -39.81 32.34 -10.91
C THR A 885 -39.54 32.67 -12.37
N SER A 886 -38.89 33.79 -12.67
CA SER A 886 -38.57 34.23 -14.03
C SER A 886 -37.10 34.61 -14.21
N ILE A 887 -36.64 34.61 -15.46
CA ILE A 887 -35.32 35.14 -15.83
C ILE A 887 -35.16 36.60 -15.36
N GLY A 888 -36.25 37.39 -15.42
CA GLY A 888 -36.26 38.76 -14.90
C GLY A 888 -35.99 38.85 -13.39
N ASP A 889 -36.39 37.84 -12.62
CA ASP A 889 -36.11 37.75 -11.18
C ASP A 889 -34.65 37.36 -10.94
N MET A 890 -34.12 36.38 -11.69
CA MET A 890 -32.69 36.03 -11.65
C MET A 890 -31.80 37.23 -11.96
N ARG A 891 -32.17 38.06 -12.96
CA ARG A 891 -31.45 39.30 -13.29
C ARG A 891 -31.44 40.32 -12.15
N ARG A 892 -32.53 40.43 -11.38
CA ARG A 892 -32.59 41.32 -10.20
C ARG A 892 -31.78 40.74 -9.05
N ALA A 893 -31.96 39.46 -8.73
CA ALA A 893 -31.23 38.77 -7.67
C ALA A 893 -29.70 38.80 -7.88
N ALA A 894 -29.22 38.64 -9.12
CA ALA A 894 -27.79 38.71 -9.42
C ALA A 894 -27.20 40.10 -9.12
N ARG A 895 -27.92 41.17 -9.48
CA ARG A 895 -27.55 42.56 -9.17
C ARG A 895 -27.63 42.84 -7.68
N GLU A 896 -28.71 42.42 -7.03
CA GLU A 896 -28.94 42.66 -5.60
C GLU A 896 -27.87 41.97 -4.73
N LEU A 897 -27.55 40.70 -5.02
CA LEU A 897 -26.52 39.96 -4.29
C LEU A 897 -25.13 40.57 -4.51
N GLN A 898 -24.84 41.03 -5.73
CA GLN A 898 -23.58 41.74 -6.04
C GLN A 898 -23.48 43.06 -5.28
N VAL A 899 -24.55 43.87 -5.25
CA VAL A 899 -24.59 45.15 -4.49
C VAL A 899 -24.48 44.92 -2.98
N LYS A 900 -25.19 43.89 -2.46
CA LYS A 900 -25.25 43.55 -1.03
C LYS A 900 -23.90 43.05 -0.48
N THR A 901 -23.15 42.29 -1.28
CA THR A 901 -21.89 41.65 -0.86
C THR A 901 -20.63 42.32 -1.41
N ARG A 902 -20.75 43.09 -2.50
CA ARG A 902 -19.63 43.63 -3.28
C ARG A 902 -18.68 42.56 -3.86
N CYS A 903 -19.16 41.33 -4.06
CA CYS A 903 -18.40 40.32 -4.80
C CYS A 903 -18.08 40.80 -6.23
N GLY A 904 -17.01 40.28 -6.82
CA GLY A 904 -16.60 40.63 -8.18
C GLY A 904 -17.65 40.27 -9.24
N ALA A 905 -18.35 39.15 -9.07
CA ALA A 905 -19.43 38.72 -9.96
C ALA A 905 -20.40 37.75 -9.27
N VAL A 906 -21.60 37.61 -9.83
CA VAL A 906 -22.60 36.61 -9.44
C VAL A 906 -23.06 35.83 -10.66
N LEU A 907 -23.00 34.50 -10.60
CA LEU A 907 -23.58 33.57 -11.57
C LEU A 907 -24.76 32.83 -10.93
N ILE A 908 -25.99 33.23 -11.24
CA ILE A 908 -27.19 32.50 -10.78
C ILE A 908 -27.48 31.33 -11.72
N LYS A 909 -27.35 30.11 -11.20
CA LYS A 909 -27.55 28.82 -11.90
C LYS A 909 -29.05 28.54 -12.07
N GLY A 910 -29.55 28.57 -13.31
CA GLY A 910 -30.97 28.46 -13.65
C GLY A 910 -31.52 27.04 -13.81
N GLY A 911 -30.72 25.99 -13.59
CA GLY A 911 -31.13 24.58 -13.74
C GLY A 911 -32.27 24.08 -12.83
N HIS A 912 -32.82 24.95 -11.97
CA HIS A 912 -34.02 24.68 -11.15
C HIS A 912 -35.30 25.32 -11.73
N MET A 913 -35.18 26.19 -12.74
CA MET A 913 -36.32 26.76 -13.45
C MET A 913 -36.91 25.69 -14.38
N LYS A 914 -38.23 25.48 -14.35
CA LYS A 914 -38.87 24.49 -15.21
C LYS A 914 -38.74 24.91 -16.68
N PRO A 915 -38.31 24.01 -17.58
CA PRO A 915 -38.24 24.30 -19.01
C PRO A 915 -39.64 24.63 -19.57
N THR A 916 -39.75 25.74 -20.31
CA THR A 916 -41.00 26.23 -20.92
C THR A 916 -41.11 25.95 -22.43
N GLY A 917 -40.14 25.22 -23.00
CA GLY A 917 -40.08 24.91 -24.44
C GLY A 917 -41.14 23.91 -24.91
N THR A 918 -41.52 24.03 -26.18
CA THR A 918 -42.40 23.10 -26.90
C THR A 918 -41.58 22.07 -27.70
N ALA A 919 -42.22 21.05 -28.29
CA ALA A 919 -41.52 20.07 -29.12
C ALA A 919 -40.74 20.70 -30.30
N ASP A 920 -41.22 21.84 -30.82
CA ASP A 920 -40.60 22.60 -31.91
C ASP A 920 -39.61 23.68 -31.45
N ASP A 921 -39.49 23.94 -30.15
CA ASP A 921 -38.55 24.93 -29.56
C ASP A 921 -37.91 24.33 -28.29
N PRO A 922 -36.77 23.62 -28.42
CA PRO A 922 -36.19 22.83 -27.35
C PRO A 922 -35.74 23.74 -26.20
N ALA A 923 -36.19 23.42 -24.99
CA ALA A 923 -36.00 24.30 -23.86
C ALA A 923 -34.52 24.56 -23.53
N ASP A 924 -34.20 25.82 -23.26
CA ASP A 924 -32.89 26.28 -22.77
C ASP A 924 -32.80 26.17 -21.24
N VAL A 925 -31.61 25.85 -20.73
CA VAL A 925 -31.19 26.30 -19.39
C VAL A 925 -30.48 27.64 -19.51
N VAL A 926 -30.97 28.63 -18.76
CA VAL A 926 -30.44 30.00 -18.76
C VAL A 926 -29.81 30.29 -17.40
N ASP A 927 -28.50 30.53 -17.35
CA ASP A 927 -27.86 31.12 -16.17
C ASP A 927 -27.61 32.61 -16.41
N ILE A 928 -27.60 33.40 -15.34
CA ILE A 928 -27.35 34.84 -15.40
C ILE A 928 -26.02 35.15 -14.73
N LEU A 929 -25.05 35.64 -15.51
CA LEU A 929 -23.80 36.19 -15.01
C LEU A 929 -23.90 37.72 -14.95
N TYR A 930 -23.71 38.30 -13.77
CA TYR A 930 -23.52 39.73 -13.57
C TYR A 930 -22.10 39.98 -13.08
N ASP A 931 -21.30 40.74 -13.84
CA ASP A 931 -19.87 41.00 -13.58
C ASP A 931 -19.61 42.32 -12.83
N GLY A 932 -20.65 42.90 -12.24
CA GLY A 932 -20.61 44.21 -11.58
C GLY A 932 -21.03 45.37 -12.50
N GLU A 933 -20.84 45.25 -13.81
CA GLU A 933 -21.19 46.27 -14.80
C GLU A 933 -22.29 45.79 -15.78
N GLN A 934 -22.05 44.63 -16.39
CA GLN A 934 -22.84 44.05 -17.46
C GLN A 934 -23.53 42.76 -17.01
N LEU A 935 -24.66 42.48 -17.65
CA LEU A 935 -25.45 41.29 -17.41
C LEU A 935 -25.43 40.42 -18.68
N HIS A 936 -24.94 39.20 -18.53
CA HIS A 936 -24.80 38.23 -19.61
C HIS A 936 -25.78 37.07 -19.38
N GLU A 937 -26.65 36.81 -20.35
CA GLU A 937 -27.44 35.59 -20.38
C GLU A 937 -26.64 34.46 -21.01
N LEU A 938 -26.47 33.36 -20.27
CA LEU A 938 -25.76 32.19 -20.73
C LEU A 938 -26.79 31.09 -20.99
N ARG A 939 -27.12 30.90 -22.27
CA ARG A 939 -28.09 29.91 -22.76
C ARG A 939 -27.43 28.56 -23.06
N GLY A 940 -28.25 27.55 -23.35
CA GLY A 940 -27.78 26.24 -23.78
C GLY A 940 -28.83 25.16 -23.56
N ALA A 941 -28.85 24.17 -24.44
CA ALA A 941 -29.90 23.14 -24.45
C ALA A 941 -30.02 22.39 -23.11
N TRP A 942 -31.26 22.28 -22.64
CA TRP A 942 -31.64 21.43 -21.50
C TRP A 942 -31.29 19.97 -21.78
N ILE A 943 -30.76 19.27 -20.76
CA ILE A 943 -30.35 17.87 -20.88
C ILE A 943 -31.28 17.04 -20.00
N HIS A 944 -32.18 16.28 -20.62
CA HIS A 944 -33.10 15.39 -19.91
C HIS A 944 -32.34 14.19 -19.35
N THR A 945 -31.93 14.26 -18.09
CA THR A 945 -31.27 13.17 -17.36
C THR A 945 -31.55 13.26 -15.86
N GLY A 946 -31.60 12.10 -15.19
CA GLY A 946 -31.55 12.03 -13.71
C GLY A 946 -30.12 12.07 -13.15
N ASN A 947 -29.12 12.16 -14.02
CA ASN A 947 -27.71 12.07 -13.63
C ASN A 947 -27.13 13.48 -13.34
N THR A 948 -27.79 14.20 -12.42
CA THR A 948 -27.53 15.61 -12.08
C THR A 948 -26.79 15.82 -10.76
N HIS A 949 -26.48 14.75 -10.02
CA HIS A 949 -25.78 14.84 -8.73
C HIS A 949 -24.38 15.45 -8.93
N GLY A 950 -24.04 16.43 -8.09
CA GLY A 950 -22.77 17.17 -8.14
C GLY A 950 -22.64 18.31 -9.16
N THR A 951 -23.63 18.52 -10.03
CA THR A 951 -23.58 19.52 -11.13
C THR A 951 -23.14 20.93 -10.70
N GLY A 952 -23.58 21.39 -9.52
CA GLY A 952 -23.16 22.68 -8.94
C GLY A 952 -21.66 22.73 -8.61
N CYS A 953 -21.18 21.77 -7.81
CA CYS A 953 -19.77 21.69 -7.42
C CYS A 953 -18.85 21.55 -8.63
N THR A 954 -19.23 20.72 -9.60
CA THR A 954 -18.53 20.56 -10.87
C THR A 954 -18.47 21.86 -11.69
N LEU A 955 -19.55 22.65 -11.75
CA LEU A 955 -19.52 23.93 -12.46
C LEU A 955 -18.55 24.91 -11.79
N ALA A 956 -18.63 25.06 -10.47
CA ALA A 956 -17.78 25.96 -9.71
C ALA A 956 -16.29 25.58 -9.81
N SER A 957 -15.98 24.29 -9.68
CA SER A 957 -14.60 23.78 -9.80
C SER A 957 -14.06 23.88 -11.22
N ALA A 958 -14.89 23.74 -12.25
CA ALA A 958 -14.46 24.01 -13.63
C ALA A 958 -14.20 25.50 -13.86
N ILE A 959 -14.99 26.42 -13.27
CA ILE A 959 -14.71 27.86 -13.33
C ILE A 959 -13.37 28.17 -12.66
N ALA A 960 -13.11 27.61 -11.47
CA ALA A 960 -11.85 27.80 -10.75
C ALA A 960 -10.65 27.27 -11.55
N ALA A 961 -10.77 26.11 -12.19
CA ALA A 961 -9.73 25.55 -13.05
C ALA A 961 -9.40 26.45 -14.25
N GLU A 962 -10.39 27.07 -14.91
CA GLU A 962 -10.11 27.96 -16.03
C GLU A 962 -9.58 29.34 -15.58
N LEU A 963 -10.03 29.85 -14.42
CA LEU A 963 -9.46 31.06 -13.81
C LEU A 963 -7.98 30.87 -13.42
N ALA A 964 -7.61 29.71 -12.87
CA ALA A 964 -6.22 29.38 -12.53
C ALA A 964 -5.28 29.30 -13.75
N LYS A 965 -5.82 29.09 -14.96
CA LYS A 965 -5.09 29.17 -16.24
C LYS A 965 -5.03 30.59 -16.81
N GLY A 966 -5.58 31.58 -16.11
CA GLY A 966 -5.65 32.97 -16.57
C GLY A 966 -6.76 33.29 -17.57
N LEU A 967 -7.78 32.43 -17.75
CA LEU A 967 -8.91 32.79 -18.61
C LEU A 967 -9.73 33.93 -17.97
N PRO A 968 -10.12 34.98 -18.73
CA PRO A 968 -11.06 36.00 -18.25
C PRO A 968 -12.37 35.37 -17.78
N LEU A 969 -12.98 35.91 -16.71
CA LEU A 969 -14.12 35.29 -16.01
C LEU A 969 -15.26 34.82 -16.94
N ARG A 970 -15.68 35.65 -17.91
CA ARG A 970 -16.75 35.29 -18.87
C ARG A 970 -16.36 34.10 -19.76
N ALA A 971 -15.09 34.01 -20.16
CA ALA A 971 -14.56 32.89 -20.93
C ALA A 971 -14.43 31.63 -20.04
N ALA A 972 -13.94 31.76 -18.81
CA ALA A 972 -13.88 30.68 -17.83
C ALA A 972 -15.27 30.06 -17.55
N VAL A 973 -16.29 30.89 -17.33
CA VAL A 973 -17.69 30.44 -17.14
C VAL A 973 -18.23 29.76 -18.39
N SER A 974 -17.98 30.31 -19.59
CA SER A 974 -18.43 29.70 -20.85
C SER A 974 -17.79 28.33 -21.10
N ALA A 975 -16.48 28.21 -20.86
CA ALA A 975 -15.74 26.96 -20.98
C ALA A 975 -16.21 25.90 -19.97
N ALA A 976 -16.40 26.30 -18.70
CA ALA A 976 -16.91 25.44 -17.64
C ALA A 976 -18.30 24.89 -17.95
N ARG A 977 -19.23 25.74 -18.40
CA ARG A 977 -20.58 25.34 -18.86
C ARG A 977 -20.52 24.34 -20.01
N SER A 978 -19.68 24.60 -21.01
CA SER A 978 -19.55 23.72 -22.19
C SER A 978 -19.02 22.33 -21.81
N ALA A 979 -18.02 22.27 -20.93
CA ALA A 979 -17.49 21.02 -20.39
C ALA A 979 -18.56 20.25 -19.58
N LEU A 980 -19.31 20.94 -18.72
CA LEU A 980 -20.38 20.32 -17.92
C LEU A 980 -21.51 19.77 -18.80
N GLN A 981 -21.97 20.53 -19.80
CA GLN A 981 -22.98 20.04 -20.75
C GLN A 981 -22.50 18.81 -21.53
N THR A 982 -21.23 18.80 -21.94
CA THR A 982 -20.62 17.66 -22.63
C THR A 982 -20.63 16.42 -21.73
N ALA A 983 -20.25 16.58 -20.46
CA ALA A 983 -20.23 15.47 -19.51
C ALA A 983 -21.63 14.96 -19.13
N LEU A 984 -22.62 15.84 -18.98
CA LEU A 984 -24.01 15.47 -18.75
C LEU A 984 -24.60 14.71 -19.94
N ARG A 985 -24.43 15.21 -21.18
CA ARG A 985 -24.89 14.50 -22.40
C ARG A 985 -24.25 13.12 -22.55
N ALA A 986 -22.93 13.04 -22.39
CA ALA A 986 -22.20 11.76 -22.47
C ALA A 986 -22.58 10.76 -21.36
N SER A 987 -23.09 11.26 -20.23
CA SER A 987 -23.48 10.44 -19.08
C SER A 987 -24.98 10.13 -19.03
N VAL A 988 -25.80 10.51 -20.01
CA VAL A 988 -27.22 10.10 -20.10
C VAL A 988 -27.43 8.59 -19.96
N PRO A 989 -26.66 7.69 -20.63
CA PRO A 989 -26.85 6.25 -20.50
C PRO A 989 -26.26 5.64 -19.22
N LEU A 990 -25.59 6.43 -18.37
CA LEU A 990 -24.99 5.92 -17.13
C LEU A 990 -26.10 5.57 -16.12
N SER A 991 -26.01 4.38 -15.51
CA SER A 991 -26.89 3.99 -14.41
C SER A 991 -26.03 3.57 -13.22
N LEU A 992 -25.73 4.53 -12.34
CA LEU A 992 -24.94 4.32 -11.13
C LEU A 992 -25.73 4.81 -9.92
N GLY A 993 -26.05 3.89 -9.00
CA GLY A 993 -27.00 4.13 -7.91
C GLY A 993 -28.47 4.16 -8.35
N SER A 994 -29.37 4.08 -7.37
CA SER A 994 -30.82 3.93 -7.58
C SER A 994 -31.67 5.11 -7.07
N GLY A 995 -31.03 6.17 -6.56
CA GLY A 995 -31.74 7.36 -6.07
C GLY A 995 -32.11 8.36 -7.16
N VAL A 996 -32.87 9.39 -6.78
CA VAL A 996 -33.49 10.37 -7.70
C VAL A 996 -32.46 11.18 -8.47
N GLN A 997 -31.32 11.50 -7.86
CA GLN A 997 -30.19 12.17 -8.50
C GLN A 997 -28.96 11.27 -8.46
N ARG A 998 -28.46 10.93 -9.64
CA ARG A 998 -27.30 10.05 -9.84
C ARG A 998 -26.08 10.84 -10.32
N PRO A 999 -24.86 10.37 -10.09
CA PRO A 999 -23.65 11.04 -10.58
C PRO A 999 -23.49 10.93 -12.09
N PHE A 1000 -22.70 11.83 -12.67
CA PHE A 1000 -22.24 11.78 -14.06
C PHE A 1000 -20.71 11.64 -14.15
N HIS A 1001 -20.21 11.17 -15.29
CA HIS A 1001 -18.81 10.78 -15.40
C HIS A 1001 -17.91 11.97 -15.83
N HIS A 1002 -17.15 12.48 -14.85
CA HIS A 1002 -16.37 13.71 -14.97
C HIS A 1002 -15.26 13.69 -16.05
N ARG A 1003 -14.70 12.52 -16.43
CA ARG A 1003 -13.75 12.37 -17.57
C ARG A 1003 -14.21 13.05 -18.86
N HIS A 1004 -15.51 13.15 -19.09
CA HIS A 1004 -16.08 13.76 -20.29
C HIS A 1004 -15.92 15.29 -20.32
N MET A 1005 -15.36 15.88 -19.26
CA MET A 1005 -14.94 17.28 -19.19
C MET A 1005 -13.49 17.50 -19.65
N MET A 1006 -12.73 16.44 -19.98
CA MET A 1006 -11.37 16.59 -20.47
C MET A 1006 -11.34 17.36 -21.79
N ALA A 1007 -10.53 18.42 -21.84
CA ALA A 1007 -10.26 19.10 -23.11
C ALA A 1007 -9.49 18.16 -24.04
N ALA A 1008 -9.80 18.18 -25.34
CA ALA A 1008 -8.96 17.56 -26.34
C ALA A 1008 -7.64 18.36 -26.40
N THR A 1009 -6.60 17.84 -25.74
CA THR A 1009 -5.28 18.47 -25.68
C THR A 1009 -4.63 18.44 -27.05
N VAL A 1010 -4.47 19.62 -27.67
CA VAL A 1010 -3.65 19.81 -28.86
C VAL A 1010 -2.48 20.70 -28.49
N SER A 1011 -1.27 20.14 -28.59
CA SER A 1011 -0.06 20.90 -28.89
C SER A 1011 0.53 20.35 -30.20
N GLU A 1012 -0.19 20.56 -31.30
CA GLU A 1012 0.45 20.61 -32.62
C GLU A 1012 1.16 21.97 -32.76
N PRO A 1013 2.42 22.01 -33.21
CA PRO A 1013 3.04 23.26 -33.64
C PRO A 1013 2.47 23.67 -35.00
N THR A 1014 1.77 24.80 -35.06
CA THR A 1014 1.21 25.30 -36.33
C THR A 1014 2.24 26.05 -37.17
N GLY A 1015 2.41 25.62 -38.42
CA GLY A 1015 2.96 26.43 -39.51
C GLY A 1015 4.25 25.87 -40.14
N ALA A 1016 4.32 25.63 -41.45
CA ALA A 1016 3.29 25.78 -42.49
C ALA A 1016 3.67 25.00 -43.77
N ALA A 1017 2.69 24.45 -44.49
CA ALA A 1017 2.40 24.77 -45.90
C ALA A 1017 1.37 23.81 -46.55
N VAL A 1018 0.58 24.35 -47.50
CA VAL A 1018 -0.21 23.67 -48.55
C VAL A 1018 -1.50 22.88 -48.16
N ALA A 1019 -2.60 23.65 -48.09
CA ALA A 1019 -3.84 23.50 -48.87
C ALA A 1019 -4.90 22.38 -48.63
N GLU A 1020 -6.16 22.84 -48.73
CA GLU A 1020 -7.40 22.15 -49.14
C GLU A 1020 -8.02 21.02 -48.29
N GLY A 1021 -8.87 21.45 -47.34
CA GLY A 1021 -10.31 21.07 -47.34
C GLY A 1021 -10.74 19.62 -47.08
N GLY A 1022 -11.01 19.26 -45.82
CA GLY A 1022 -11.83 18.07 -45.52
C GLY A 1022 -12.03 17.72 -44.04
N LYS A 1023 -13.30 17.73 -43.58
CA LYS A 1023 -13.89 17.00 -42.43
C LYS A 1023 -13.11 16.95 -41.08
N ARG A 1024 -13.70 17.53 -40.03
CA ARG A 1024 -13.27 17.35 -38.63
C ARG A 1024 -13.24 15.86 -38.23
N GLY A 1025 -12.09 15.35 -37.80
CA GLY A 1025 -11.87 13.97 -37.42
C GLY A 1025 -11.81 13.72 -35.91
N THR A 1026 -12.16 12.49 -35.51
CA THR A 1026 -12.02 11.93 -34.16
C THR A 1026 -10.54 11.85 -33.73
N LEU A 1027 -10.25 11.92 -32.42
CA LEU A 1027 -8.90 11.61 -31.89
C LEU A 1027 -8.48 10.21 -32.35
N ALA A 1028 -7.50 10.14 -33.25
CA ALA A 1028 -7.09 8.93 -33.94
C ALA A 1028 -6.02 8.13 -33.16
N ARG A 1029 -5.89 6.84 -33.48
CA ARG A 1029 -4.72 6.04 -33.08
C ARG A 1029 -3.45 6.57 -33.75
N VAL A 1030 -2.29 6.21 -33.20
CA VAL A 1030 -0.99 6.44 -33.84
C VAL A 1030 -1.00 5.90 -35.28
N ASP A 1031 -0.56 6.73 -36.24
CA ASP A 1031 -0.53 6.37 -37.65
C ASP A 1031 0.34 5.10 -37.89
N PRO A 1032 -0.21 4.02 -38.47
CA PRO A 1032 0.54 2.79 -38.74
C PRO A 1032 1.75 2.97 -39.68
N ALA A 1033 1.79 4.00 -40.53
CA ALA A 1033 2.95 4.29 -41.38
C ALA A 1033 4.09 4.93 -40.57
N THR A 1034 3.75 5.80 -39.62
CA THR A 1034 4.70 6.40 -38.67
C THR A 1034 5.24 5.37 -37.68
N LEU A 1035 4.38 4.50 -37.15
CA LEU A 1035 4.80 3.44 -36.24
C LEU A 1035 5.71 2.42 -36.94
N ARG A 1036 5.46 2.09 -38.22
CA ARG A 1036 6.39 1.28 -39.05
C ARG A 1036 7.81 1.87 -39.09
N ARG A 1037 7.96 3.20 -39.23
CA ARG A 1037 9.28 3.86 -39.23
C ARG A 1037 9.96 3.84 -37.86
N GLN A 1038 9.18 3.99 -36.78
CA GLN A 1038 9.70 3.97 -35.40
C GLN A 1038 10.14 2.56 -34.95
N LEU A 1039 9.59 1.50 -35.53
CA LEU A 1039 9.86 0.12 -35.13
C LEU A 1039 11.10 -0.53 -35.78
N ARG A 1040 11.82 0.17 -36.68
CA ARG A 1040 12.96 -0.36 -37.46
C ARG A 1040 14.04 -1.01 -36.59
N LEU A 1041 14.61 -0.26 -35.65
CA LEU A 1041 15.58 -0.75 -34.68
C LEU A 1041 15.08 -0.52 -33.26
N TYR A 1042 14.54 -1.58 -32.67
CA TYR A 1042 13.93 -1.55 -31.35
C TYR A 1042 14.93 -2.08 -30.29
N GLY A 1043 15.49 -1.16 -29.50
CA GLY A 1043 16.37 -1.51 -28.38
C GLY A 1043 15.58 -1.89 -27.13
N VAL A 1044 15.80 -3.09 -26.60
CA VAL A 1044 15.18 -3.57 -25.35
C VAL A 1044 16.25 -3.74 -24.27
N THR A 1045 16.15 -3.01 -23.15
CA THR A 1045 17.16 -3.06 -22.08
C THR A 1045 17.17 -4.40 -21.34
N ASP A 1046 18.28 -4.69 -20.67
CA ASP A 1046 18.38 -5.85 -19.79
C ASP A 1046 19.37 -5.60 -18.64
N PRO A 1047 18.95 -5.80 -17.37
CA PRO A 1047 19.80 -5.49 -16.21
C PRO A 1047 21.09 -6.32 -16.16
N TYR A 1048 21.10 -7.53 -16.73
CA TYR A 1048 22.27 -8.40 -16.73
C TYR A 1048 23.32 -7.93 -17.74
N CYS A 1049 22.90 -7.39 -18.88
CA CYS A 1049 23.80 -6.84 -19.91
C CYS A 1049 24.52 -5.58 -19.40
N ASN A 1050 23.78 -4.66 -18.76
CA ASN A 1050 24.35 -3.43 -18.21
C ASN A 1050 25.32 -3.71 -17.05
N LYS A 1051 24.95 -4.61 -16.13
CA LYS A 1051 25.83 -5.07 -15.03
C LYS A 1051 27.11 -5.74 -15.52
N LYS A 1052 27.02 -6.62 -16.55
CA LYS A 1052 28.20 -7.32 -17.11
C LYS A 1052 29.23 -6.36 -17.73
N CYS A 1053 28.77 -5.23 -18.26
CA CYS A 1053 29.62 -4.24 -18.92
C CYS A 1053 29.90 -2.99 -18.05
N ASN A 1054 29.54 -3.01 -16.77
CA ASN A 1054 29.73 -1.91 -15.81
C ASN A 1054 29.21 -0.55 -16.32
N ARG A 1055 27.99 -0.53 -16.86
CA ARG A 1055 27.29 0.69 -17.32
C ARG A 1055 25.98 0.89 -16.56
N THR A 1056 25.61 2.14 -16.36
CA THR A 1056 24.27 2.51 -15.87
C THR A 1056 23.21 2.33 -16.97
N LEU A 1057 21.94 2.23 -16.57
CA LEU A 1057 20.81 2.15 -17.52
C LEU A 1057 20.76 3.38 -18.45
N LEU A 1058 20.96 4.57 -17.88
CA LEU A 1058 20.86 5.84 -18.62
C LEU A 1058 21.97 5.98 -19.66
N GLU A 1059 23.21 5.60 -19.34
CA GLU A 1059 24.32 5.55 -20.31
C GLU A 1059 24.01 4.57 -21.45
N ALA A 1060 23.52 3.37 -21.11
CA ALA A 1060 23.19 2.34 -22.07
C ALA A 1060 22.09 2.80 -23.05
N VAL A 1061 21.02 3.43 -22.54
CA VAL A 1061 19.95 4.03 -23.36
C VAL A 1061 20.50 5.17 -24.23
N THR A 1062 21.30 6.07 -23.66
CA THR A 1062 21.90 7.21 -24.38
C THR A 1062 22.76 6.75 -25.57
N LEU A 1063 23.60 5.74 -25.36
CA LEU A 1063 24.45 5.18 -26.42
C LEU A 1063 23.63 4.45 -27.50
N ALA A 1064 22.58 3.71 -27.13
CA ALA A 1064 21.70 3.05 -28.09
C ALA A 1064 20.94 4.07 -28.97
N VAL A 1065 20.41 5.14 -28.37
CA VAL A 1065 19.74 6.24 -29.07
C VAL A 1065 20.70 6.95 -30.03
N ARG A 1066 21.91 7.30 -29.59
CA ARG A 1066 22.97 7.88 -30.46
C ARG A 1066 23.45 6.93 -31.57
N GLY A 1067 23.32 5.63 -31.35
CA GLY A 1067 23.58 4.59 -32.35
C GLY A 1067 22.49 4.46 -33.41
N GLY A 1068 21.32 5.08 -33.20
CA GLY A 1068 20.18 5.05 -34.13
C GLY A 1068 19.06 4.08 -33.73
N ALA A 1069 18.96 3.67 -32.46
CA ALA A 1069 17.76 2.97 -31.99
C ALA A 1069 16.52 3.87 -32.17
N THR A 1070 15.53 3.40 -32.93
CA THR A 1070 14.36 4.18 -33.34
C THR A 1070 13.20 4.11 -32.34
N ILE A 1071 13.30 3.22 -31.35
CA ILE A 1071 12.39 3.04 -30.21
C ILE A 1071 13.13 2.29 -29.09
N ILE A 1072 12.89 2.66 -27.83
CA ILE A 1072 13.50 2.03 -26.64
C ILE A 1072 12.43 1.41 -25.75
N GLN A 1073 12.65 0.17 -25.28
CA GLN A 1073 11.88 -0.46 -24.23
C GLN A 1073 12.72 -0.63 -22.97
N LEU A 1074 12.26 -0.04 -21.86
CA LEU A 1074 12.85 -0.30 -20.55
C LEU A 1074 12.29 -1.58 -19.97
N ARG A 1075 13.17 -2.52 -19.64
CA ARG A 1075 12.85 -3.85 -19.11
C ARG A 1075 13.74 -4.16 -17.91
N GLU A 1076 13.52 -3.41 -16.85
CA GLU A 1076 14.13 -3.66 -15.55
C GLU A 1076 13.18 -4.48 -14.67
N LYS A 1077 13.52 -5.75 -14.42
CA LYS A 1077 12.63 -6.71 -13.72
C LYS A 1077 12.94 -6.90 -12.24
N ASP A 1078 14.11 -6.44 -11.79
CA ASP A 1078 14.64 -6.64 -10.43
C ASP A 1078 14.77 -5.32 -9.64
N ILE A 1079 14.26 -4.21 -10.17
CA ILE A 1079 14.30 -2.86 -9.58
C ILE A 1079 13.02 -2.58 -8.77
N ASP A 1080 13.15 -1.80 -7.70
CA ASP A 1080 11.99 -1.36 -6.90
C ASP A 1080 11.07 -0.42 -7.71
N GLY A 1081 9.77 -0.40 -7.39
CA GLY A 1081 8.81 0.47 -8.08
C GLY A 1081 9.14 1.96 -7.98
N GLY A 1082 9.61 2.44 -6.82
CA GLY A 1082 9.96 3.86 -6.63
C GLY A 1082 11.25 4.25 -7.37
N ASP A 1083 12.21 3.33 -7.46
CA ASP A 1083 13.47 3.53 -8.17
C ASP A 1083 13.26 3.46 -9.69
N PHE A 1084 12.44 2.52 -10.16
CA PHE A 1084 12.11 2.37 -11.59
C PHE A 1084 11.41 3.60 -12.17
N VAL A 1085 10.52 4.25 -11.41
CA VAL A 1085 9.88 5.51 -11.83
C VAL A 1085 10.92 6.62 -12.05
N ARG A 1086 11.95 6.72 -11.20
CA ARG A 1086 13.01 7.74 -11.35
C ARG A 1086 13.91 7.46 -12.56
N GLU A 1087 14.36 6.21 -12.73
CA GLU A 1087 15.19 5.85 -13.88
C GLU A 1087 14.42 5.93 -15.21
N ALA A 1088 13.15 5.53 -15.23
CA ALA A 1088 12.29 5.63 -16.41
C ALA A 1088 12.02 7.09 -16.81
N ALA A 1089 11.83 8.00 -15.84
CA ALA A 1089 11.70 9.43 -16.12
C ALA A 1089 12.98 10.04 -16.73
N ALA A 1090 14.16 9.66 -16.22
CA ALA A 1090 15.45 10.11 -16.77
C ALA A 1090 15.69 9.58 -18.20
N ALA A 1091 15.37 8.30 -18.45
CA ALA A 1091 15.45 7.72 -19.79
C ALA A 1091 14.44 8.32 -20.76
N LEU A 1092 13.23 8.66 -20.31
CA LEU A 1092 12.21 9.34 -21.12
C LEU A 1092 12.72 10.68 -21.65
N GLN A 1093 13.37 11.47 -20.78
CA GLN A 1093 13.95 12.74 -21.16
C GLN A 1093 15.02 12.60 -22.27
N VAL A 1094 15.92 11.61 -22.16
CA VAL A 1094 16.94 11.33 -23.19
C VAL A 1094 16.32 10.89 -24.51
N CYS A 1095 15.31 10.01 -24.47
CA CYS A 1095 14.64 9.52 -25.67
C CYS A 1095 13.86 10.65 -26.38
N HIS A 1096 13.10 11.46 -25.63
CA HIS A 1096 12.35 12.61 -26.18
C HIS A 1096 13.26 13.70 -26.77
N GLN A 1097 14.43 13.96 -26.17
CA GLN A 1097 15.44 14.87 -26.75
C GLN A 1097 15.90 14.46 -28.16
N HIS A 1098 15.81 13.17 -28.51
CA HIS A 1098 16.20 12.62 -29.80
C HIS A 1098 15.01 12.20 -30.68
N GLY A 1099 13.77 12.50 -30.27
CA GLY A 1099 12.56 12.10 -30.99
C GLY A 1099 12.27 10.60 -30.98
N VAL A 1100 12.87 9.85 -30.04
CA VAL A 1100 12.72 8.40 -29.89
C VAL A 1100 11.61 8.12 -28.87
N PRO A 1101 10.60 7.29 -29.16
CA PRO A 1101 9.58 6.90 -28.19
C PRO A 1101 10.12 5.90 -27.14
N LEU A 1102 9.66 6.04 -25.90
CA LEU A 1102 9.95 5.15 -24.79
C LEU A 1102 8.74 4.27 -24.45
N ILE A 1103 8.98 2.96 -24.38
CA ILE A 1103 8.01 1.93 -24.00
C ILE A 1103 8.40 1.31 -22.66
N ILE A 1104 7.45 1.17 -21.74
CA ILE A 1104 7.68 0.41 -20.51
C ILE A 1104 7.27 -1.06 -20.71
N ASN A 1105 8.09 -1.99 -20.22
CA ASN A 1105 7.80 -3.43 -20.25
C ASN A 1105 6.94 -3.85 -19.04
N ASP A 1106 5.77 -4.46 -19.29
CA ASP A 1106 4.79 -5.03 -18.36
C ASP A 1106 4.13 -4.06 -17.36
N ARG A 1107 4.87 -3.07 -16.83
CA ARG A 1107 4.44 -2.14 -15.77
C ARG A 1107 3.63 -0.95 -16.31
N VAL A 1108 2.33 -1.17 -16.56
CA VAL A 1108 1.37 -0.14 -17.00
C VAL A 1108 1.27 1.02 -16.00
N ASP A 1109 1.38 0.73 -14.71
CA ASP A 1109 1.41 1.69 -13.61
C ASP A 1109 2.59 2.67 -13.73
N VAL A 1110 3.79 2.15 -14.01
CA VAL A 1110 5.00 2.98 -14.21
C VAL A 1110 4.88 3.79 -15.49
N ALA A 1111 4.37 3.20 -16.59
CA ALA A 1111 4.15 3.91 -17.86
C ALA A 1111 3.23 5.13 -17.69
N LEU A 1112 2.16 4.98 -16.90
CA LEU A 1112 1.23 6.07 -16.58
C LEU A 1112 1.85 7.10 -15.62
N ALA A 1113 2.64 6.66 -14.63
CA ALA A 1113 3.28 7.54 -13.65
C ALA A 1113 4.35 8.46 -14.25
N VAL A 1114 5.18 7.96 -15.19
CA VAL A 1114 6.22 8.77 -15.85
C VAL A 1114 5.73 9.47 -17.12
N GLY A 1115 4.53 9.15 -17.61
CA GLY A 1115 4.01 9.70 -18.85
C GLY A 1115 4.64 9.13 -20.12
N ALA A 1116 5.08 7.86 -20.10
CA ALA A 1116 5.71 7.21 -21.25
C ALA A 1116 4.80 7.12 -22.49
N ASP A 1117 5.42 7.02 -23.66
CA ASP A 1117 4.74 6.99 -24.97
C ASP A 1117 3.90 5.72 -25.17
N GLY A 1118 4.25 4.63 -24.47
CA GLY A 1118 3.50 3.38 -24.52
C GLY A 1118 3.95 2.30 -23.55
N VAL A 1119 3.30 1.15 -23.68
CA VAL A 1119 3.58 -0.05 -22.91
C VAL A 1119 3.60 -1.27 -23.83
N HIS A 1120 4.45 -2.24 -23.52
CA HIS A 1120 4.46 -3.54 -24.18
C HIS A 1120 4.16 -4.63 -23.13
N VAL A 1121 3.24 -5.53 -23.48
CA VAL A 1121 2.81 -6.63 -22.60
C VAL A 1121 2.95 -7.99 -23.28
N GLY A 1122 3.35 -9.00 -22.52
CA GLY A 1122 3.38 -10.39 -22.93
C GLY A 1122 2.10 -11.15 -22.59
N GLN A 1123 2.06 -12.42 -23.03
CA GLN A 1123 0.93 -13.33 -22.84
C GLN A 1123 0.66 -13.70 -21.36
N SER A 1124 1.57 -13.37 -20.44
CA SER A 1124 1.47 -13.64 -19.00
C SER A 1124 1.17 -12.41 -18.15
N ASP A 1125 1.03 -11.25 -18.79
CA ASP A 1125 0.93 -9.95 -18.13
C ASP A 1125 -0.53 -9.44 -18.21
N LEU A 1126 -0.79 -8.15 -17.95
CA LEU A 1126 -2.16 -7.62 -18.00
C LEU A 1126 -2.78 -7.79 -19.41
N PRO A 1127 -4.04 -8.28 -19.52
CA PRO A 1127 -4.68 -8.51 -20.82
C PRO A 1127 -4.72 -7.25 -21.68
N ALA A 1128 -4.29 -7.36 -22.94
CA ALA A 1128 -4.11 -6.21 -23.85
C ALA A 1128 -5.34 -5.29 -23.96
N GLY A 1129 -6.56 -5.83 -23.94
CA GLY A 1129 -7.80 -5.03 -23.98
C GLY A 1129 -8.03 -4.19 -22.70
N LEU A 1130 -7.66 -4.72 -21.54
CA LEU A 1130 -7.67 -3.97 -20.28
C LEU A 1130 -6.57 -2.90 -20.29
N VAL A 1131 -5.37 -3.25 -20.76
CA VAL A 1131 -4.25 -2.29 -20.90
C VAL A 1131 -4.63 -1.14 -21.84
N ARG A 1132 -5.27 -1.42 -22.98
CA ARG A 1132 -5.80 -0.39 -23.89
C ARG A 1132 -6.83 0.51 -23.18
N ALA A 1133 -7.73 -0.05 -22.38
CA ALA A 1133 -8.69 0.71 -21.60
C ALA A 1133 -8.02 1.63 -20.56
N MET A 1134 -6.90 1.20 -19.97
CA MET A 1134 -6.11 1.99 -19.00
C MET A 1134 -5.29 3.11 -19.64
N ILE A 1135 -4.56 2.83 -20.74
CA ILE A 1135 -3.63 3.81 -21.34
C ILE A 1135 -4.28 4.80 -22.31
N GLY A 1136 -5.50 4.49 -22.78
CA GLY A 1136 -6.25 5.27 -23.76
C GLY A 1136 -5.86 4.98 -25.22
N PRO A 1137 -6.52 5.61 -26.21
CA PRO A 1137 -6.29 5.34 -27.64
C PRO A 1137 -5.03 6.02 -28.21
N ALA A 1138 -4.40 6.95 -27.47
CA ALA A 1138 -3.30 7.78 -27.96
C ALA A 1138 -1.90 7.21 -27.65
N ARG A 1139 -1.77 6.34 -26.64
CA ARG A 1139 -0.49 5.69 -26.28
C ARG A 1139 -0.29 4.40 -27.05
N ILE A 1140 0.96 4.06 -27.33
CA ILE A 1140 1.34 2.87 -28.09
C ILE A 1140 1.11 1.63 -27.22
N LEU A 1141 0.39 0.63 -27.75
CA LEU A 1141 0.27 -0.70 -27.17
C LEU A 1141 0.98 -1.75 -28.02
N GLY A 1142 2.06 -2.31 -27.47
CA GLY A 1142 2.75 -3.48 -28.00
C GLY A 1142 2.26 -4.77 -27.34
N VAL A 1143 2.11 -5.84 -28.12
CA VAL A 1143 1.75 -7.17 -27.58
C VAL A 1143 2.68 -8.25 -28.14
N SER A 1144 3.30 -9.04 -27.27
CA SER A 1144 4.08 -10.21 -27.70
C SER A 1144 3.17 -11.37 -28.14
N VAL A 1145 3.45 -11.96 -29.30
CA VAL A 1145 2.66 -13.06 -29.91
C VAL A 1145 3.56 -14.17 -30.46
N LYS A 1146 3.02 -15.38 -30.59
CA LYS A 1146 3.70 -16.56 -31.14
C LYS A 1146 2.93 -17.28 -32.24
N THR A 1147 1.64 -17.02 -32.39
CA THR A 1147 0.78 -17.71 -33.36
C THR A 1147 -0.11 -16.73 -34.12
N PRO A 1148 -0.55 -17.08 -35.35
CA PRO A 1148 -1.50 -16.28 -36.11
C PRO A 1148 -2.81 -15.99 -35.35
N GLN A 1149 -3.23 -16.88 -34.44
CA GLN A 1149 -4.41 -16.63 -33.62
C GLN A 1149 -4.15 -15.54 -32.56
N GLN A 1150 -3.04 -15.64 -31.82
CA GLN A 1150 -2.65 -14.59 -30.85
C GLN A 1150 -2.46 -13.23 -31.53
N ALA A 1151 -2.03 -13.20 -32.79
CA ALA A 1151 -1.96 -11.97 -33.58
C ALA A 1151 -3.34 -11.35 -33.80
N ARG A 1152 -4.32 -12.14 -34.26
CA ARG A 1152 -5.71 -11.69 -34.43
C ARG A 1152 -6.35 -11.24 -33.11
N ASP A 1153 -6.11 -11.98 -32.03
CA ASP A 1153 -6.65 -11.66 -30.70
C ASP A 1153 -6.07 -10.34 -30.17
N ALA A 1154 -4.77 -10.09 -30.38
CA ALA A 1154 -4.11 -8.84 -30.02
C ALA A 1154 -4.57 -7.64 -30.87
N VAL A 1155 -4.80 -7.84 -32.17
CA VAL A 1155 -5.42 -6.83 -33.06
C VAL A 1155 -6.82 -6.46 -32.56
N ALA A 1156 -7.65 -7.46 -32.25
CA ALA A 1156 -9.00 -7.27 -31.72
C ALA A 1156 -9.01 -6.58 -30.33
N ALA A 1157 -8.05 -6.91 -29.48
CA ALA A 1157 -7.82 -6.26 -28.19
C ALA A 1157 -7.28 -4.81 -28.31
N GLY A 1158 -6.95 -4.36 -29.52
CA GLY A 1158 -6.56 -2.98 -29.80
C GLY A 1158 -5.07 -2.69 -29.62
N ALA A 1159 -4.19 -3.66 -29.89
CA ALA A 1159 -2.76 -3.40 -30.10
C ALA A 1159 -2.52 -2.41 -31.27
N ASP A 1160 -1.37 -1.74 -31.25
CA ASP A 1160 -0.88 -0.92 -32.38
C ASP A 1160 0.27 -1.60 -33.13
N TYR A 1161 1.05 -2.44 -32.44
CA TYR A 1161 2.06 -3.31 -33.06
C TYR A 1161 2.20 -4.63 -32.30
N LEU A 1162 2.77 -5.64 -32.96
CA LEU A 1162 3.02 -6.95 -32.35
C LEU A 1162 4.51 -7.28 -32.29
N GLY A 1163 4.93 -7.95 -31.22
CA GLY A 1163 6.25 -8.54 -31.08
C GLY A 1163 6.21 -10.04 -31.32
N ALA A 1164 6.70 -10.51 -32.47
CA ALA A 1164 6.66 -11.92 -32.83
C ALA A 1164 7.96 -12.64 -32.43
N GLY A 1165 7.92 -13.59 -31.50
CA GLY A 1165 9.14 -14.27 -31.05
C GLY A 1165 8.98 -15.37 -29.97
N ALA A 1166 9.98 -16.23 -29.76
CA ALA A 1166 11.34 -16.17 -30.32
C ALA A 1166 11.41 -16.66 -31.77
N VAL A 1167 12.04 -15.91 -32.66
CA VAL A 1167 12.20 -16.28 -34.09
C VAL A 1167 13.35 -17.25 -34.30
N LEU A 1168 14.41 -17.13 -33.50
CA LEU A 1168 15.57 -18.02 -33.47
C LEU A 1168 15.95 -18.36 -32.02
N PRO A 1169 16.77 -19.40 -31.78
CA PRO A 1169 17.24 -19.74 -30.42
C PRO A 1169 17.95 -18.55 -29.75
N THR A 1170 17.67 -18.33 -28.46
CA THR A 1170 18.20 -17.17 -27.70
C THR A 1170 19.01 -17.63 -26.49
N GLY A 1171 20.07 -16.90 -26.14
CA GLY A 1171 20.79 -17.08 -24.88
C GLY A 1171 20.08 -16.48 -23.66
N THR A 1172 19.00 -15.71 -23.85
CA THR A 1172 18.35 -14.92 -22.80
C THR A 1172 17.13 -15.60 -22.19
N LYS A 1173 16.45 -16.50 -22.94
CA LYS A 1173 15.37 -17.38 -22.46
C LYS A 1173 15.30 -18.68 -23.28
N ASP A 1174 15.18 -19.81 -22.60
CA ASP A 1174 14.96 -21.13 -23.20
C ASP A 1174 13.49 -21.26 -23.66
N THR A 1175 13.24 -21.07 -24.96
CA THR A 1175 11.91 -20.79 -25.52
C THR A 1175 11.68 -21.54 -26.83
N ASP A 1176 10.47 -22.03 -27.06
CA ASP A 1176 10.08 -22.61 -28.35
C ASP A 1176 10.13 -21.54 -29.46
N VAL A 1177 10.65 -21.94 -30.61
CA VAL A 1177 11.05 -21.07 -31.72
C VAL A 1177 10.02 -21.13 -32.84
N ILE A 1178 9.53 -19.98 -33.32
CA ILE A 1178 8.47 -19.91 -34.35
C ILE A 1178 9.01 -20.05 -35.79
N GLY A 1179 10.30 -19.78 -36.00
CA GLY A 1179 10.94 -19.81 -37.32
C GLY A 1179 10.46 -18.70 -38.28
N LEU A 1180 11.07 -18.61 -39.46
CA LEU A 1180 10.73 -17.59 -40.46
C LEU A 1180 9.34 -17.80 -41.10
N GLU A 1181 8.93 -19.05 -41.28
CA GLU A 1181 7.60 -19.39 -41.83
C GLU A 1181 6.47 -19.07 -40.83
N GLY A 1182 6.66 -19.41 -39.55
CA GLY A 1182 5.72 -19.02 -38.49
C GLY A 1182 5.67 -17.52 -38.25
N LEU A 1183 6.81 -16.82 -38.42
CA LEU A 1183 6.88 -15.37 -38.40
C LEU A 1183 6.07 -14.74 -39.55
N ALA A 1184 6.23 -15.22 -40.78
CA ALA A 1184 5.46 -14.74 -41.93
C ALA A 1184 3.95 -14.93 -41.75
N ALA A 1185 3.52 -16.09 -41.24
CA ALA A 1185 2.11 -16.36 -40.93
C ALA A 1185 1.55 -15.45 -39.81
N VAL A 1186 2.39 -15.00 -38.87
CA VAL A 1186 2.03 -13.99 -37.86
C VAL A 1186 1.91 -12.61 -38.49
N CYS A 1187 2.84 -12.21 -39.38
CA CYS A 1187 2.79 -10.95 -40.12
C CYS A 1187 1.51 -10.84 -40.98
N GLU A 1188 1.14 -11.90 -41.69
CA GLU A 1188 -0.09 -11.97 -42.48
C GLU A 1188 -1.33 -11.80 -41.59
N ALA A 1189 -1.41 -12.55 -40.48
CA ALA A 1189 -2.55 -12.51 -39.56
C ALA A 1189 -2.66 -11.21 -38.73
N ALA A 1190 -1.58 -10.42 -38.65
CA ALA A 1190 -1.55 -9.13 -37.97
C ALA A 1190 -2.00 -7.95 -38.85
N ALA A 1191 -2.11 -8.15 -40.16
CA ALA A 1191 -2.35 -7.07 -41.12
C ALA A 1191 -3.63 -6.28 -40.78
N PRO A 1192 -3.58 -4.92 -40.77
CA PRO A 1192 -2.51 -4.06 -41.27
C PRO A 1192 -1.44 -3.62 -40.24
N LEU A 1193 -1.45 -4.15 -39.01
CA LEU A 1193 -0.51 -3.71 -37.96
C LEU A 1193 0.95 -4.09 -38.30
N PRO A 1194 1.94 -3.26 -37.92
CA PRO A 1194 3.34 -3.64 -37.98
C PRO A 1194 3.68 -4.75 -36.98
N VAL A 1195 4.57 -5.64 -37.39
CA VAL A 1195 5.16 -6.70 -36.57
C VAL A 1195 6.67 -6.48 -36.49
N VAL A 1196 7.26 -6.65 -35.30
CA VAL A 1196 8.71 -6.71 -35.10
C VAL A 1196 9.15 -8.12 -34.73
N SER A 1197 10.27 -8.57 -35.26
CA SER A 1197 10.87 -9.85 -34.90
C SER A 1197 11.58 -9.75 -33.55
N ILE A 1198 11.35 -10.71 -32.65
CA ILE A 1198 11.93 -10.73 -31.30
C ILE A 1198 12.66 -12.05 -31.07
N GLY A 1199 13.84 -11.98 -30.45
CA GLY A 1199 14.55 -13.15 -29.92
C GLY A 1199 15.42 -13.88 -30.94
N GLY A 1200 16.73 -13.92 -30.67
CA GLY A 1200 17.73 -14.59 -31.51
C GLY A 1200 18.22 -13.75 -32.70
N ILE A 1201 17.83 -12.47 -32.75
CA ILE A 1201 18.16 -11.55 -33.84
C ILE A 1201 19.58 -10.97 -33.66
N SER A 1202 20.31 -10.89 -34.76
CA SER A 1202 21.66 -10.35 -34.90
C SER A 1202 21.85 -9.75 -36.30
N ALA A 1203 22.95 -9.03 -36.53
CA ALA A 1203 23.26 -8.47 -37.85
C ALA A 1203 23.34 -9.54 -38.97
N ALA A 1204 23.64 -10.80 -38.64
CA ALA A 1204 23.73 -11.90 -39.60
C ALA A 1204 22.38 -12.47 -40.06
N ASN A 1205 21.27 -12.14 -39.37
CA ASN A 1205 19.95 -12.73 -39.63
C ASN A 1205 18.78 -11.72 -39.60
N ALA A 1206 19.03 -10.44 -39.27
CA ALA A 1206 18.02 -9.39 -39.24
C ALA A 1206 17.27 -9.26 -40.58
N ALA A 1207 18.02 -9.20 -41.68
CA ALA A 1207 17.48 -9.11 -43.04
C ALA A 1207 16.52 -10.25 -43.39
N ASP A 1208 16.75 -11.46 -42.88
CA ASP A 1208 15.88 -12.62 -43.12
C ASP A 1208 14.52 -12.47 -42.45
N THR A 1209 14.47 -11.76 -41.30
CA THR A 1209 13.21 -11.47 -40.61
C THR A 1209 12.44 -10.30 -41.21
N ILE A 1210 13.14 -9.31 -41.78
CA ILE A 1210 12.52 -8.28 -42.61
C ILE A 1210 11.86 -8.95 -43.83
N ARG A 1211 12.60 -9.83 -44.53
CA ARG A 1211 12.09 -10.64 -45.67
C ARG A 1211 10.95 -11.62 -45.33
N ALA A 1212 10.57 -11.72 -44.06
CA ALA A 1212 9.36 -12.43 -43.61
C ALA A 1212 8.18 -11.47 -43.30
N GLY A 1213 8.26 -10.21 -43.75
CA GLY A 1213 7.23 -9.19 -43.60
C GLY A 1213 7.29 -8.38 -42.29
N CYS A 1214 8.42 -8.38 -41.57
CA CYS A 1214 8.58 -7.55 -40.37
C CYS A 1214 8.88 -6.09 -40.71
N ALA A 1215 8.30 -5.16 -39.93
CA ALA A 1215 8.58 -3.73 -40.02
C ALA A 1215 9.92 -3.32 -39.37
N GLY A 1216 10.55 -4.23 -38.63
CA GLY A 1216 11.80 -3.99 -37.90
C GLY A 1216 12.14 -5.13 -36.94
N ILE A 1217 13.19 -4.92 -36.15
CA ILE A 1217 13.75 -5.93 -35.24
C ILE A 1217 13.81 -5.42 -33.79
N ALA A 1218 13.52 -6.29 -32.82
CA ALA A 1218 13.71 -6.03 -31.40
C ALA A 1218 14.90 -6.82 -30.82
N VAL A 1219 15.86 -6.10 -30.27
CA VAL A 1219 17.19 -6.61 -29.90
C VAL A 1219 17.58 -6.24 -28.46
N VAL A 1220 18.11 -7.22 -27.74
CA VAL A 1220 18.63 -7.07 -26.36
C VAL A 1220 20.16 -7.11 -26.40
N SER A 1221 20.74 -8.32 -26.38
CA SER A 1221 22.18 -8.54 -26.24
C SER A 1221 23.00 -8.07 -27.44
N ALA A 1222 22.40 -8.00 -28.64
CA ALA A 1222 23.09 -7.53 -29.85
C ALA A 1222 23.41 -6.02 -29.81
N ILE A 1223 22.76 -5.25 -28.93
CA ILE A 1223 23.08 -3.85 -28.63
C ILE A 1223 23.72 -3.75 -27.25
N PHE A 1224 23.01 -4.14 -26.19
CA PHE A 1224 23.39 -3.79 -24.82
C PHE A 1224 24.56 -4.61 -24.24
N ALA A 1225 24.83 -5.80 -24.79
CA ALA A 1225 25.98 -6.63 -24.40
C ALA A 1225 27.18 -6.52 -25.35
N ALA A 1226 27.11 -5.66 -26.38
CA ALA A 1226 28.28 -5.27 -27.17
C ALA A 1226 29.18 -4.36 -26.33
N GLU A 1227 30.49 -4.33 -26.59
CA GLU A 1227 31.42 -3.42 -25.91
C GLU A 1227 31.10 -1.96 -26.25
N ASP A 1228 30.95 -1.67 -27.55
CA ASP A 1228 30.45 -0.40 -28.09
C ASP A 1228 28.98 -0.53 -28.52
N VAL A 1229 28.09 0.03 -27.69
CA VAL A 1229 26.64 0.06 -27.88
C VAL A 1229 26.23 0.95 -29.05
N GLU A 1230 26.94 2.06 -29.27
CA GLU A 1230 26.62 3.05 -30.32
C GLU A 1230 26.93 2.48 -31.71
N ALA A 1231 28.10 1.85 -31.86
CA ALA A 1231 28.51 1.18 -33.10
C ALA A 1231 27.65 -0.05 -33.41
N ALA A 1232 27.28 -0.85 -32.39
CA ALA A 1232 26.45 -2.04 -32.57
C ALA A 1232 25.03 -1.70 -33.05
N ALA A 1233 24.39 -0.71 -32.44
CA ALA A 1233 23.09 -0.21 -32.88
C ALA A 1233 23.18 0.36 -34.32
N ARG A 1234 24.21 1.14 -34.63
CA ARG A 1234 24.43 1.72 -35.96
C ARG A 1234 24.64 0.68 -37.05
N ALA A 1235 25.31 -0.43 -36.75
CA ALA A 1235 25.49 -1.55 -37.68
C ALA A 1235 24.17 -2.30 -37.92
N LEU A 1236 23.39 -2.55 -36.86
CA LEU A 1236 22.09 -3.22 -36.97
C LEU A 1236 21.06 -2.41 -37.77
N LEU A 1237 21.01 -1.09 -37.56
CA LEU A 1237 20.08 -0.22 -38.30
C LEU A 1237 20.34 -0.31 -39.82
N ARG A 1238 21.60 -0.25 -40.26
CA ARG A 1238 21.96 -0.37 -41.69
C ARG A 1238 21.45 -1.66 -42.32
N VAL A 1239 21.60 -2.80 -41.64
CA VAL A 1239 21.14 -4.10 -42.15
C VAL A 1239 19.61 -4.15 -42.27
N VAL A 1240 18.89 -3.52 -41.35
CA VAL A 1240 17.42 -3.39 -41.43
C VAL A 1240 17.01 -2.47 -42.58
N ASP A 1241 17.71 -1.37 -42.75
CA ASP A 1241 17.43 -0.35 -43.76
C ASP A 1241 17.66 -0.87 -45.18
N GLU A 1242 18.83 -1.47 -45.42
CA GLU A 1242 19.17 -2.14 -46.69
C GLU A 1242 18.16 -3.26 -47.05
N ALA A 1243 17.66 -3.99 -46.05
CA ALA A 1243 16.64 -5.03 -46.25
C ALA A 1243 15.25 -4.45 -46.57
N LEU A 1244 14.83 -3.40 -45.89
CA LEU A 1244 13.54 -2.73 -46.13
C LEU A 1244 13.50 -2.02 -47.50
N GLU A 1245 14.63 -1.44 -47.93
CA GLU A 1245 14.77 -0.84 -49.26
C GLU A 1245 14.70 -1.91 -50.37
N ALA A 1246 15.28 -3.10 -50.14
CA ALA A 1246 15.26 -4.21 -51.11
C ALA A 1246 13.87 -4.82 -51.32
N GLU A 1247 12.97 -4.76 -50.35
CA GLU A 1247 11.59 -5.26 -50.50
C GLU A 1247 10.66 -4.32 -51.27
N ASN A 1248 11.05 -3.06 -51.48
CA ASN A 1248 10.14 -2.01 -51.97
C ASN A 1248 10.68 -1.25 -53.20
N PRO A 1249 10.98 -1.94 -54.33
CA PRO A 1249 11.64 -1.33 -55.49
C PRO A 1249 10.82 -0.23 -56.20
N ALA A 1250 9.53 -0.08 -55.88
CA ALA A 1250 8.66 0.95 -56.46
C ALA A 1250 9.01 2.39 -56.03
N GLN A 1251 9.83 2.60 -55.00
CA GLN A 1251 10.29 3.93 -54.56
C GLN A 1251 11.61 4.39 -55.21
N GLN A 1252 12.28 3.56 -56.02
CA GLN A 1252 13.54 3.93 -56.69
C GLN A 1252 13.36 4.71 -58.02
N GLN A 1253 12.15 5.21 -58.31
CA GLN A 1253 11.83 5.90 -59.59
C GLN A 1253 11.12 7.27 -59.44
N THR A 1254 11.14 7.89 -58.26
CA THR A 1254 10.62 9.23 -57.99
C THR A 1254 11.63 10.11 -57.27
#